data_AF-A0A561PPF2-F1
#
_entry.id   AF-A0A561PPF2-F1
#
_cell.length_a   1.000
_cell.length_b   1.000
_cell.length_c   1.000
_cell.angle_alpha   90.00
_cell.angle_beta   90.00
_cell.angle_gamma   90.00
#
_symmetry.space_group_name_H-M   'P 1'
#
loop_
_entity.id
_entity.type
_entity.pdbx_description
1 polymer ?
#
loop_
_entity_poly.entity_id
_entity_poly.type
_entity_poly.pdbx_seq_one_letter_code
_entity_poly.pdbx_strand_id
1 'polypeptide(L)'
;MKTESRKIGMDVGGSHISAALIENASGAPVLKTRTGLNSHDSAANVIAALGNCIKELLPGENDIAAVGIAFPGPFDYGKGVCAIANVGGKFEKTFGLHIGQAIKDFTGLHHTQFSFFNDAHCFAAGARQLYGLKGKRTIFITLGTGFGSAFMLDGALLQAHPDIPASGAFYDQDFCDAKADDYFSTRWILNTYAQTTGSTISSVKELVESGTADAQAVMSRYGKNMGSFLLPWLQRFHCDELVIGGNIVRAFSSFGPSLKAALGHMADTINMVLCNNTEDCIITGAAIMAGNNKLSNSDKTMRKTSQGLLPVTASTDDSGVYNIYPSFSSSEKVYRGFATLATAIRNEKVIVIDGYGGVLWEHFREQLQGALSIENKKIYWYDISTCQKPVATIDAMIAGSLNGDDPVFGKRYTGELLDFFDEKKLQLIHPDPAADICIVYGTGAALAGVKGKLLYADVPKNEIQYRMRAGSITNLGASEAAEPTQMYKRFYFVDWPVLSKHKAKLLPQIDYIIDEQRIDEITWMQGDAFRNAIGRMLEQPFRARPWFEAGVWGGDWMKQHIPQLNQDEVNYAWSFELITPENGIVLEGENNLLEVSFDYLLYADNIKLLGKAAKRFGTEFPIRFDFLDTFDGGNLSIQCHPRPAYAKEHFGENFTQDETYYILDCNDDAVVYLGFQDDINPETFERALVDAQQTGVEMEAEKYVQKFPANKHDLFLIPNGTIHASGKNNMVLEISSTPYIFTFKQYDWQRLGLNGQPRPINIEHAMNNLYFDRKGDYVARKLISHPVVEAEWEGGRKIQLPTHEEHFYCVYRYEFTGSISIPTNNQCHICMLVEGESISVDSNGHSADYHYAETFVVPAAAGSYQVTNRGNGKAFVVVAYVKDDHC
;
A
#
# COMPACT_ATOMS: atom_id res chain seq x y z
N MET A 1 -27.32 31.66 23.98
CA MET A 1 -27.50 30.23 24.29
C MET A 1 -26.88 29.46 23.15
N LYS A 2 -25.83 28.67 23.40
CA LYS A 2 -25.34 27.70 22.41
C LYS A 2 -26.47 26.69 22.22
N THR A 3 -26.98 26.53 21.00
CA THR A 3 -27.87 25.42 20.65
C THR A 3 -27.15 24.13 21.05
N GLU A 4 -27.71 23.40 22.02
CA GLU A 4 -27.23 22.05 22.31
C GLU A 4 -27.45 21.22 21.05
N SER A 5 -26.39 20.59 20.56
CA SER A 5 -26.42 19.97 19.24
C SER A 5 -27.23 18.67 19.30
N ARG A 6 -28.38 18.65 18.62
CA ARG A 6 -29.26 17.49 18.53
C ARG A 6 -28.55 16.32 17.88
N LYS A 7 -28.69 15.12 18.43
CA LYS A 7 -28.08 13.89 17.92
C LYS A 7 -29.10 12.76 17.85
N ILE A 8 -28.91 11.84 16.91
CA ILE A 8 -29.69 10.61 16.84
C ILE A 8 -28.82 9.45 17.30
N GLY A 9 -29.34 8.63 18.21
CA GLY A 9 -28.76 7.34 18.58
C GLY A 9 -29.61 6.21 18.01
N MET A 10 -28.97 5.13 17.55
CA MET A 10 -29.65 3.96 16.99
C MET A 10 -29.07 2.66 17.56
N ASP A 11 -29.94 1.70 17.83
CA ASP A 11 -29.63 0.30 18.13
C ASP A 11 -30.22 -0.57 17.01
N VAL A 12 -29.33 -1.25 16.27
CA VAL A 12 -29.72 -2.08 15.12
C VAL A 12 -29.68 -3.56 15.51
N GLY A 13 -30.85 -4.12 15.80
CA GLY A 13 -31.02 -5.55 16.05
C GLY A 13 -31.35 -6.33 14.78
N GLY A 14 -31.39 -7.67 14.87
CA GLY A 14 -31.75 -8.52 13.73
C GLY A 14 -33.24 -8.49 13.34
N SER A 15 -34.12 -8.05 14.25
CA SER A 15 -35.58 -8.04 14.07
C SER A 15 -36.22 -6.65 14.11
N HIS A 16 -35.49 -5.65 14.62
CA HIS A 16 -35.97 -4.29 14.79
C HIS A 16 -34.80 -3.31 14.91
N ILE A 17 -35.10 -2.06 14.62
CA ILE A 17 -34.24 -0.90 14.85
C ILE A 17 -34.95 -0.05 15.90
N SER A 18 -34.21 0.40 16.90
CA SER A 18 -34.70 1.36 17.88
C SER A 18 -33.83 2.59 17.84
N ALA A 19 -34.44 3.77 17.78
CA ALA A 19 -33.71 5.00 17.64
C ALA A 19 -34.33 6.12 18.48
N ALA A 20 -33.51 7.07 18.88
CA ALA A 20 -33.97 8.24 19.59
C ALA A 20 -33.25 9.52 19.21
N LEU A 21 -34.00 10.63 19.25
CA LEU A 21 -33.46 11.98 19.25
C LEU A 21 -33.02 12.36 20.67
N ILE A 22 -31.80 12.88 20.81
CA ILE A 22 -31.22 13.34 22.07
C ILE A 22 -30.84 14.81 21.91
N GLU A 23 -31.44 15.66 22.74
CA GLU A 23 -31.22 17.12 22.68
C GLU A 23 -30.30 17.63 23.78
N ASN A 24 -30.21 16.93 24.93
CA ASN A 24 -29.55 17.45 26.12
C ASN A 24 -28.32 16.63 26.55
N ALA A 25 -27.39 17.29 27.26
CA ALA A 25 -26.20 16.65 27.86
C ALA A 25 -26.52 15.51 28.86
N SER A 26 -27.77 15.41 29.34
CA SER A 26 -28.23 14.30 30.17
C SER A 26 -28.29 12.96 29.43
N GLY A 27 -28.37 12.98 28.10
CA GLY A 27 -28.47 11.77 27.27
C GLY A 27 -29.88 11.15 27.25
N ALA A 28 -30.88 11.78 27.87
CA ALA A 28 -32.25 11.26 27.89
C ALA A 28 -32.93 11.41 26.52
N PRO A 29 -33.55 10.35 25.97
CA PRO A 29 -34.33 10.40 24.73
C PRO A 29 -35.49 11.42 24.78
N VAL A 30 -35.58 12.30 23.78
CA VAL A 30 -36.68 13.27 23.62
C VAL A 30 -37.79 12.72 22.74
N LEU A 31 -37.43 12.02 21.66
CA LEU A 31 -38.34 11.32 20.77
C LEU A 31 -37.77 9.92 20.52
N LYS A 32 -38.63 8.90 20.46
CA LYS A 32 -38.24 7.52 20.17
C LYS A 32 -39.07 6.95 19.06
N THR A 33 -38.44 6.15 18.21
CA THR A 33 -39.12 5.28 17.25
C THR A 33 -38.57 3.87 17.34
N ARG A 34 -39.39 2.90 16.96
CA ARG A 34 -39.01 1.49 16.88
C ARG A 34 -39.67 0.88 15.66
N THR A 35 -38.84 0.38 14.75
CA THR A 35 -39.28 -0.10 13.43
C THR A 35 -38.84 -1.54 13.24
N GLY A 36 -39.69 -2.37 12.64
CA GLY A 36 -39.36 -3.75 12.31
C GLY A 36 -38.25 -3.81 11.24
N LEU A 37 -37.37 -4.81 11.36
CA LEU A 37 -36.30 -5.07 10.41
C LEU A 37 -36.20 -6.57 10.18
N ASN A 38 -35.98 -7.00 8.93
CA ASN A 38 -35.58 -8.36 8.64
C ASN A 38 -34.11 -8.36 8.24
N SER A 39 -33.22 -8.86 9.11
CA SER A 39 -31.79 -8.92 8.80
C SER A 39 -31.44 -9.84 7.62
N HIS A 40 -32.35 -10.67 7.14
CA HIS A 40 -32.13 -11.54 5.96
C HIS A 40 -32.62 -10.92 4.64
N ASP A 41 -33.11 -9.68 4.70
CA ASP A 41 -33.64 -8.97 3.53
C ASP A 41 -32.52 -8.43 2.63
N SER A 42 -32.88 -7.92 1.45
CA SER A 42 -31.93 -7.26 0.54
C SER A 42 -31.24 -6.06 1.22
N ALA A 43 -30.05 -5.71 0.73
CA ALA A 43 -29.35 -4.54 1.22
C ALA A 43 -30.22 -3.28 1.09
N ALA A 44 -30.92 -3.11 -0.03
CA ALA A 44 -31.82 -1.99 -0.23
C ALA A 44 -32.91 -1.87 0.84
N ASN A 45 -33.51 -2.99 1.26
CA ASN A 45 -34.54 -2.99 2.31
C ASN A 45 -33.96 -2.69 3.69
N VAL A 46 -32.77 -3.21 3.99
CA VAL A 46 -32.05 -2.88 5.24
C VAL A 46 -31.70 -1.39 5.29
N ILE A 47 -31.15 -0.82 4.21
CA ILE A 47 -30.83 0.61 4.12
C ILE A 47 -32.08 1.47 4.23
N ALA A 48 -33.17 1.10 3.56
CA ALA A 48 -34.44 1.83 3.65
C ALA A 48 -35.01 1.83 5.06
N ALA A 49 -34.97 0.70 5.77
CA ALA A 49 -35.43 0.62 7.16
C ALA A 49 -34.61 1.53 8.09
N LEU A 50 -33.28 1.52 7.96
CA LEU A 50 -32.39 2.40 8.73
C LEU A 50 -32.62 3.87 8.41
N GLY A 51 -32.69 4.22 7.12
CA GLY A 51 -32.88 5.60 6.68
C GLY A 51 -34.25 6.17 7.02
N ASN A 52 -35.33 5.37 6.92
CA ASN A 52 -36.67 5.79 7.33
C ASN A 52 -36.74 6.04 8.84
N CYS A 53 -36.11 5.18 9.64
CA CYS A 53 -36.01 5.35 11.09
C CYS A 53 -35.33 6.68 11.47
N ILE A 54 -34.32 7.11 10.70
CA ILE A 54 -33.67 8.43 10.88
C ILE A 54 -34.63 9.55 10.48
N LYS A 55 -35.26 9.46 9.30
CA LYS A 55 -36.17 10.49 8.77
C LYS A 55 -37.36 10.76 9.70
N GLU A 56 -37.89 9.73 10.36
CA GLU A 56 -38.97 9.87 11.36
C GLU A 56 -38.56 10.71 12.58
N LEU A 57 -37.27 10.76 12.91
CA LEU A 57 -36.73 11.49 14.05
C LEU A 57 -36.22 12.89 13.70
N LEU A 58 -36.23 13.28 12.41
CA LEU A 58 -35.73 14.59 11.98
C LEU A 58 -36.70 15.72 12.37
N PRO A 59 -36.28 16.69 13.20
CA PRO A 59 -37.11 17.83 13.55
C PRO A 59 -37.04 18.90 12.45
N GLY A 60 -37.79 18.73 11.35
CA GLY A 60 -37.78 19.70 10.23
C GLY A 60 -36.46 19.69 9.43
N GLU A 61 -36.09 20.81 8.80
CA GLU A 61 -34.90 20.88 7.93
C GLU A 61 -33.58 20.80 8.71
N ASN A 62 -32.89 19.65 8.59
CA ASN A 62 -31.43 19.44 8.69
C ASN A 62 -30.67 19.85 9.97
N ASP A 63 -31.33 20.04 11.11
CA ASP A 63 -30.70 20.46 12.37
C ASP A 63 -30.23 19.28 13.26
N ILE A 64 -29.51 18.30 12.69
CA ILE A 64 -28.87 17.19 13.44
C ILE A 64 -27.36 17.24 13.27
N ALA A 65 -26.63 17.28 14.38
CA ALA A 65 -25.18 17.35 14.37
C ALA A 65 -24.49 15.99 14.10
N ALA A 66 -25.06 14.90 14.62
CA ALA A 66 -24.50 13.56 14.42
C ALA A 66 -25.54 12.44 14.56
N VAL A 67 -25.28 11.32 13.88
CA VAL A 67 -26.01 10.05 14.01
C VAL A 67 -25.04 8.97 14.48
N GLY A 68 -25.27 8.44 15.68
CA GLY A 68 -24.55 7.30 16.22
C GLY A 68 -25.33 6.01 16.03
N ILE A 69 -24.69 4.98 15.49
CA ILE A 69 -25.34 3.72 15.15
C ILE A 69 -24.59 2.57 15.84
N ALA A 70 -25.25 1.92 16.82
CA ALA A 70 -24.82 0.63 17.31
C ALA A 70 -25.21 -0.44 16.29
N PHE A 71 -24.21 -1.08 15.68
CA PHE A 71 -24.42 -2.08 14.63
C PHE A 71 -23.70 -3.40 14.99
N PRO A 72 -24.33 -4.57 14.75
CA PRO A 72 -23.74 -5.85 15.10
C PRO A 72 -22.43 -6.09 14.33
N GLY A 73 -21.48 -6.78 14.96
CA GLY A 73 -20.24 -7.20 14.31
C GLY A 73 -20.34 -8.61 13.68
N PRO A 74 -19.35 -9.02 12.87
CA PRO A 74 -18.17 -8.27 12.44
C PRO A 74 -18.48 -7.07 11.51
N PHE A 75 -17.87 -5.92 11.76
CA PHE A 75 -18.14 -4.67 11.03
C PHE A 75 -16.91 -3.77 11.07
N ASP A 76 -16.59 -3.10 9.96
CA ASP A 76 -15.59 -2.02 9.97
C ASP A 76 -16.27 -0.74 10.45
N TYR A 77 -16.18 -0.52 11.76
CA TYR A 77 -16.80 0.62 12.43
C TYR A 77 -16.19 1.97 12.03
N GLY A 78 -14.93 1.97 11.59
CA GLY A 78 -14.23 3.18 11.16
C GLY A 78 -14.74 3.67 9.81
N LYS A 79 -14.89 2.76 8.85
CA LYS A 79 -15.42 3.08 7.52
C LYS A 79 -16.95 3.09 7.47
N GLY A 80 -17.63 2.33 8.32
CA GLY A 80 -19.08 2.13 8.19
C GLY A 80 -19.42 1.05 7.16
N VAL A 81 -18.60 -0.01 7.10
CA VAL A 81 -18.71 -1.11 6.12
C VAL A 81 -19.07 -2.42 6.82
N CYS A 82 -20.05 -3.16 6.29
CA CYS A 82 -20.46 -4.44 6.84
C CYS A 82 -19.47 -5.57 6.49
N ALA A 83 -19.03 -6.31 7.50
CA ALA A 83 -18.16 -7.49 7.35
C ALA A 83 -18.79 -8.77 7.90
N ILE A 84 -20.12 -8.77 8.09
CA ILE A 84 -20.86 -9.89 8.69
C ILE A 84 -20.99 -11.02 7.66
N ALA A 85 -20.29 -12.13 7.91
CA ALA A 85 -20.34 -13.35 7.10
C ALA A 85 -20.53 -14.57 8.01
N ASN A 86 -21.39 -15.52 7.60
CA ASN A 86 -21.63 -16.78 8.29
C ASN A 86 -22.23 -16.65 9.72
N VAL A 87 -22.84 -15.52 10.07
CA VAL A 87 -23.49 -15.30 11.38
C VAL A 87 -24.99 -15.62 11.30
N GLY A 88 -25.29 -16.88 10.99
CA GLY A 88 -26.67 -17.37 10.82
C GLY A 88 -27.43 -16.69 9.67
N GLY A 89 -26.72 -16.09 8.71
CA GLY A 89 -27.28 -15.38 7.54
C GLY A 89 -27.80 -13.96 7.82
N LYS A 90 -27.68 -13.45 9.05
CA LYS A 90 -28.13 -12.09 9.39
C LYS A 90 -27.19 -11.06 8.77
N PHE A 91 -27.75 -10.06 8.10
CA PHE A 91 -27.05 -8.98 7.41
C PHE A 91 -26.04 -9.44 6.35
N GLU A 92 -26.01 -10.72 5.99
CA GLU A 92 -25.04 -11.26 5.03
C GLU A 92 -25.22 -10.69 3.62
N LYS A 93 -26.46 -10.31 3.26
CA LYS A 93 -26.74 -9.61 2.00
C LYS A 93 -26.25 -8.16 1.96
N THR A 94 -25.76 -7.61 3.08
CA THR A 94 -25.06 -6.33 3.11
C THR A 94 -23.55 -6.50 3.19
N PHE A 95 -23.01 -7.73 3.08
CA PHE A 95 -21.57 -7.98 3.17
C PHE A 95 -20.78 -7.13 2.14
N GLY A 96 -19.71 -6.48 2.61
CA GLY A 96 -18.90 -5.54 1.84
C GLY A 96 -19.52 -4.16 1.65
N LEU A 97 -20.83 -3.98 1.87
CA LEU A 97 -21.51 -2.71 1.61
C LEU A 97 -21.07 -1.62 2.59
N HIS A 98 -20.74 -0.46 2.05
CA HIS A 98 -20.54 0.78 2.80
C HIS A 98 -21.89 1.34 3.26
N ILE A 99 -22.46 0.73 4.30
CA ILE A 99 -23.74 1.10 4.91
C ILE A 99 -23.76 2.58 5.31
N GLY A 100 -22.65 3.09 5.85
CA GLY A 100 -22.54 4.51 6.21
C GLY A 100 -22.83 5.48 5.07
N GLN A 101 -22.28 5.23 3.88
CA GLN A 101 -22.53 6.05 2.70
C GLN A 101 -23.97 5.85 2.19
N ALA A 102 -24.42 4.61 2.10
CA ALA A 102 -25.76 4.29 1.60
C ALA A 102 -26.89 4.94 2.42
N ILE A 103 -26.75 5.02 3.75
CA ILE A 103 -27.72 5.70 4.61
C ILE A 103 -27.63 7.22 4.48
N LYS A 104 -26.42 7.79 4.36
CA LYS A 104 -26.25 9.23 4.10
C LYS A 104 -26.98 9.64 2.82
N ASP A 105 -26.77 8.89 1.74
CA ASP A 105 -27.42 9.13 0.45
C ASP A 105 -28.94 8.99 0.55
N PHE A 106 -29.43 7.95 1.24
CA PHE A 106 -30.87 7.75 1.43
C PHE A 106 -31.53 8.88 2.23
N THR A 107 -30.84 9.39 3.26
CA THR A 107 -31.36 10.43 4.15
C THR A 107 -31.17 11.85 3.63
N GLY A 108 -30.22 12.08 2.72
CA GLY A 108 -29.81 13.40 2.26
C GLY A 108 -28.94 14.18 3.24
N LEU A 109 -28.47 13.53 4.33
CA LEU A 109 -27.72 14.15 5.42
C LEU A 109 -26.21 14.15 5.15
N HIS A 110 -25.78 14.68 4.00
CA HIS A 110 -24.39 14.62 3.54
C HIS A 110 -23.39 15.38 4.43
N HIS A 111 -23.87 16.38 5.18
CA HIS A 111 -23.06 17.18 6.11
C HIS A 111 -23.14 16.69 7.56
N THR A 112 -23.96 15.68 7.85
CA THR A 112 -24.07 15.11 9.19
C THR A 112 -23.02 14.01 9.39
N GLN A 113 -22.40 13.99 10.57
CA GLN A 113 -21.47 12.92 10.94
C GLN A 113 -22.26 11.64 11.26
N PHE A 114 -21.92 10.54 10.57
CA PHE A 114 -22.40 9.20 10.91
C PHE A 114 -21.24 8.45 11.53
N SER A 115 -21.49 7.78 12.66
CA SER A 115 -20.47 6.98 13.33
C SER A 115 -21.06 5.66 13.79
N PHE A 116 -20.34 4.58 13.51
CA PHE A 116 -20.75 3.24 13.85
C PHE A 116 -19.95 2.76 15.04
N PHE A 117 -20.60 1.99 15.91
CA PHE A 117 -20.00 1.49 17.13
C PHE A 117 -20.48 0.09 17.45
N ASN A 118 -19.68 -0.64 18.22
CA ASN A 118 -20.10 -1.88 18.82
C ASN A 118 -21.22 -1.63 19.86
N ASP A 119 -22.22 -2.50 19.89
CA ASP A 119 -23.40 -2.42 20.76
C ASP A 119 -23.04 -2.48 22.25
N ALA A 120 -22.09 -3.32 22.66
CA ALA A 120 -21.61 -3.39 24.04
C ALA A 120 -20.87 -2.12 24.47
N HIS A 121 -20.12 -1.48 23.56
CA HIS A 121 -19.46 -0.20 23.82
C HIS A 121 -20.48 0.94 23.98
N CYS A 122 -21.50 0.97 23.11
CA CYS A 122 -22.63 1.89 23.24
C CYS A 122 -23.37 1.67 24.56
N PHE A 123 -23.66 0.42 24.91
CA PHE A 123 -24.26 0.09 26.21
C PHE A 123 -23.44 0.66 27.37
N ALA A 124 -22.13 0.47 27.37
CA ALA A 124 -21.25 0.97 28.43
C ALA A 124 -21.26 2.50 28.54
N ALA A 125 -21.14 3.20 27.41
CA ALA A 125 -21.19 4.67 27.36
C ALA A 125 -22.53 5.21 27.86
N GLY A 126 -23.65 4.66 27.41
CA GLY A 126 -24.96 5.13 27.84
C GLY A 126 -25.32 4.71 29.26
N ALA A 127 -24.94 3.50 29.70
CA ALA A 127 -25.16 3.05 31.07
C ALA A 127 -24.41 3.95 32.06
N ARG A 128 -23.15 4.30 31.77
CA ARG A 128 -22.38 5.25 32.58
C ARG A 128 -23.11 6.58 32.73
N GLN A 129 -23.62 7.13 31.64
CA GLN A 129 -24.33 8.41 31.64
C GLN A 129 -25.67 8.33 32.40
N LEU A 130 -26.53 7.38 32.01
CA LEU A 130 -27.91 7.31 32.50
C LEU A 130 -28.01 6.85 33.96
N TYR A 131 -27.09 5.99 34.42
CA TYR A 131 -27.05 5.52 35.80
C TYR A 131 -26.07 6.32 36.68
N GLY A 132 -25.38 7.32 36.11
CA GLY A 132 -24.42 8.15 36.83
C GLY A 132 -23.28 7.35 37.46
N LEU A 133 -22.78 6.34 36.73
CA LEU A 133 -21.76 5.41 37.20
C LEU A 133 -20.43 6.11 37.45
N LYS A 134 -19.75 5.74 38.55
CA LYS A 134 -18.52 6.39 39.02
C LYS A 134 -17.36 5.43 39.25
N GLY A 135 -17.51 4.15 38.90
CA GLY A 135 -16.42 3.18 38.95
C GLY A 135 -15.22 3.66 38.14
N LYS A 136 -14.02 3.36 38.65
CA LYS A 136 -12.77 3.62 37.94
C LYS A 136 -12.45 2.48 37.01
N ARG A 137 -12.74 1.24 37.41
CA ARG A 137 -12.48 0.01 36.65
C ARG A 137 -13.79 -0.74 36.49
N THR A 138 -14.57 -0.29 35.52
CA THR A 138 -15.92 -0.80 35.27
C THR A 138 -15.91 -1.85 34.18
N ILE A 139 -16.51 -3.01 34.46
CA ILE A 139 -16.82 -4.03 33.45
C ILE A 139 -18.31 -3.96 33.14
N PHE A 140 -18.64 -3.96 31.85
CA PHE A 140 -20.01 -3.98 31.36
C PHE A 140 -20.25 -5.30 30.65
N ILE A 141 -21.37 -5.95 30.91
CA ILE A 141 -21.80 -7.16 30.21
C ILE A 141 -23.25 -7.01 29.72
N THR A 142 -23.51 -7.47 28.50
CA THR A 142 -24.85 -7.55 27.90
C THR A 142 -25.23 -9.01 27.66
N LEU A 143 -26.31 -9.45 28.28
CA LEU A 143 -26.77 -10.84 28.27
C LEU A 143 -28.05 -10.99 27.44
N GLY A 144 -27.97 -11.67 26.30
CA GLY A 144 -29.11 -11.80 25.39
C GLY A 144 -29.03 -13.03 24.51
N THR A 145 -29.15 -12.84 23.20
CA THR A 145 -28.91 -13.92 22.22
C THR A 145 -27.45 -14.33 22.15
N GLY A 146 -26.54 -13.44 22.55
CA GLY A 146 -25.12 -13.69 22.74
C GLY A 146 -24.61 -12.96 23.99
N PHE A 147 -23.28 -12.90 24.12
CA PHE A 147 -22.57 -12.35 25.27
C PHE A 147 -21.66 -11.18 24.87
N GLY A 148 -22.15 -9.95 25.07
CA GLY A 148 -21.37 -8.75 24.82
C GLY A 148 -20.68 -8.26 26.09
N SER A 149 -19.57 -7.56 25.92
CA SER A 149 -18.84 -6.96 27.04
C SER A 149 -18.05 -5.72 26.62
N ALA A 150 -17.83 -4.82 27.56
CA ALA A 150 -16.95 -3.67 27.38
C ALA A 150 -16.21 -3.34 28.70
N PHE A 151 -15.11 -2.62 28.59
CA PHE A 151 -14.27 -2.24 29.73
C PHE A 151 -14.06 -0.74 29.73
N MET A 152 -14.11 -0.14 30.92
CA MET A 152 -13.73 1.27 31.10
C MET A 152 -12.68 1.42 32.20
N LEU A 153 -11.72 2.30 31.93
CA LEU A 153 -10.75 2.79 32.91
C LEU A 153 -10.89 4.31 33.02
N ASP A 154 -11.17 4.79 34.23
CA ASP A 154 -11.41 6.21 34.56
C ASP A 154 -12.44 6.88 33.63
N GLY A 155 -13.43 6.10 33.19
CA GLY A 155 -14.50 6.55 32.29
C GLY A 155 -14.16 6.54 30.79
N ALA A 156 -12.95 6.15 30.40
CA ALA A 156 -12.57 5.93 29.01
C ALA A 156 -12.80 4.46 28.62
N LEU A 157 -13.41 4.22 27.46
CA LEU A 157 -13.52 2.88 26.88
C LEU A 157 -12.13 2.33 26.53
N LEU A 158 -11.88 1.08 26.88
CA LEU A 158 -10.65 0.38 26.53
C LEU A 158 -10.89 -0.51 25.30
N GLN A 159 -9.99 -0.41 24.33
CA GLN A 159 -9.92 -1.36 23.21
C GLN A 159 -8.86 -2.43 23.44
N ALA A 160 -7.76 -2.08 24.12
CA ALA A 160 -6.69 -3.01 24.49
C ALA A 160 -6.11 -2.61 25.87
N HIS A 161 -5.77 -3.61 26.68
CA HIS A 161 -5.10 -3.44 27.98
C HIS A 161 -4.51 -4.79 28.44
N PRO A 162 -3.35 -4.84 29.13
CA PRO A 162 -2.76 -6.09 29.63
C PRO A 162 -3.68 -6.91 30.56
N ASP A 163 -4.67 -6.26 31.17
CA ASP A 163 -5.58 -6.87 32.14
C ASP A 163 -6.92 -7.34 31.56
N ILE A 164 -7.18 -7.11 30.27
CA ILE A 164 -8.41 -7.51 29.58
C ILE A 164 -8.10 -8.57 28.51
N PRO A 165 -9.11 -9.25 27.93
CA PRO A 165 -8.90 -10.14 26.80
C PRO A 165 -8.19 -9.47 25.63
N ALA A 166 -7.40 -10.22 24.86
CA ALA A 166 -6.72 -9.68 23.67
C ALA A 166 -7.70 -9.15 22.61
N SER A 167 -8.90 -9.73 22.53
CA SER A 167 -10.01 -9.27 21.69
C SER A 167 -10.72 -8.02 22.23
N GLY A 168 -10.37 -7.56 23.44
CA GLY A 168 -11.07 -6.47 24.14
C GLY A 168 -12.45 -6.86 24.67
N ALA A 169 -12.87 -8.11 24.50
CA ALA A 169 -14.21 -8.59 24.86
C ALA A 169 -14.20 -10.06 25.36
N PHE A 170 -15.29 -10.50 25.97
CA PHE A 170 -15.38 -11.83 26.57
C PHE A 170 -15.89 -12.92 25.62
N TYR A 171 -16.58 -12.58 24.54
CA TYR A 171 -17.37 -13.53 23.73
C TYR A 171 -16.54 -14.73 23.19
N ASP A 172 -15.28 -14.50 22.83
CA ASP A 172 -14.37 -15.47 22.22
C ASP A 172 -13.44 -16.18 23.22
N GLN A 173 -13.60 -15.88 24.51
CA GLN A 173 -12.80 -16.50 25.56
C GLN A 173 -13.27 -17.94 25.80
N ASP A 174 -12.31 -18.83 26.04
CA ASP A 174 -12.60 -20.23 26.32
C ASP A 174 -13.28 -20.38 27.68
N PHE A 175 -14.33 -21.19 27.74
CA PHE A 175 -14.98 -21.57 28.97
C PHE A 175 -15.50 -23.00 28.89
N CYS A 176 -14.99 -23.87 29.77
CA CYS A 176 -15.23 -25.31 29.73
C CYS A 176 -14.85 -25.91 28.36
N ASP A 177 -15.83 -26.38 27.59
CA ASP A 177 -15.68 -27.07 26.30
C ASP A 177 -16.10 -26.22 25.10
N ALA A 178 -16.42 -24.93 25.29
CA ALA A 178 -16.84 -24.02 24.23
C ALA A 178 -16.39 -22.58 24.49
N LYS A 179 -16.90 -21.63 23.69
CA LYS A 179 -16.65 -20.20 23.89
C LYS A 179 -17.63 -19.61 24.90
N ALA A 180 -17.26 -18.50 25.52
CA ALA A 180 -18.11 -17.82 26.50
C ALA A 180 -19.48 -17.43 25.91
N ASP A 181 -19.53 -17.01 24.65
CA ASP A 181 -20.79 -16.72 23.94
C ASP A 181 -21.75 -17.92 23.89
N ASP A 182 -21.22 -19.13 23.77
CA ASP A 182 -22.01 -20.37 23.75
C ASP A 182 -22.63 -20.69 25.11
N TYR A 183 -22.00 -20.26 26.20
CA TYR A 183 -22.45 -20.51 27.57
C TYR A 183 -23.33 -19.39 28.13
N PHE A 184 -23.08 -18.15 27.75
CA PHE A 184 -23.74 -16.97 28.32
C PHE A 184 -24.79 -16.38 27.38
N SER A 185 -25.60 -17.24 26.80
CA SER A 185 -26.65 -16.87 25.83
C SER A 185 -28.01 -17.49 26.16
N THR A 186 -29.06 -16.93 25.57
CA THR A 186 -30.42 -17.49 25.57
C THR A 186 -30.41 -18.92 25.01
N ARG A 187 -29.60 -19.19 23.97
CA ARG A 187 -29.45 -20.51 23.36
C ARG A 187 -29.05 -21.56 24.40
N TRP A 188 -28.04 -21.25 25.22
CA TRP A 188 -27.58 -22.18 26.25
C TRP A 188 -28.68 -22.53 27.26
N ILE A 189 -29.41 -21.53 27.74
CA ILE A 189 -30.48 -21.71 28.73
C ILE A 189 -31.57 -22.63 28.17
N LEU A 190 -32.06 -22.35 26.96
CA LEU A 190 -33.12 -23.14 26.32
C LEU A 190 -32.67 -24.57 26.00
N ASN A 191 -31.46 -24.73 25.44
CA ASN A 191 -30.93 -26.05 25.10
C ASN A 191 -30.67 -26.90 26.34
N THR A 192 -30.12 -26.31 27.41
CA THR A 192 -29.86 -27.03 28.66
C THR A 192 -31.16 -27.47 29.32
N TYR A 193 -32.20 -26.63 29.31
CA TYR A 193 -33.52 -27.01 29.82
C TYR A 193 -34.14 -28.16 29.01
N ALA A 194 -34.07 -28.10 27.68
CA ALA A 194 -34.57 -29.15 26.80
C ALA A 194 -33.82 -30.47 26.99
N GLN A 195 -32.50 -30.44 27.13
CA GLN A 195 -31.69 -31.62 27.42
C GLN A 195 -31.97 -32.22 28.80
N THR A 196 -32.24 -31.38 29.79
CA THR A 196 -32.48 -31.84 31.18
C THR A 196 -33.87 -32.45 31.34
N THR A 197 -34.89 -31.88 30.69
CA THR A 197 -36.30 -32.22 30.94
C THR A 197 -36.96 -33.01 29.80
N GLY A 198 -36.34 -33.05 28.61
CA GLY A 198 -36.96 -33.55 27.38
C GLY A 198 -38.05 -32.62 26.80
N SER A 199 -38.32 -31.46 27.43
CA SER A 199 -39.36 -30.51 27.04
C SER A 199 -38.75 -29.20 26.54
N THR A 200 -39.33 -28.61 25.49
CA THR A 200 -38.86 -27.33 24.95
C THR A 200 -39.60 -26.15 25.56
N ILE A 201 -38.93 -25.00 25.64
CA ILE A 201 -39.51 -23.73 26.09
C ILE A 201 -39.09 -22.61 25.14
N SER A 202 -39.92 -21.58 24.98
CA SER A 202 -39.73 -20.59 23.91
C SER A 202 -38.86 -19.40 24.32
N SER A 203 -38.72 -19.12 25.62
CA SER A 203 -37.94 -17.98 26.11
C SER A 203 -37.45 -18.16 27.55
N VAL A 204 -36.42 -17.39 27.92
CA VAL A 204 -35.91 -17.34 29.32
C VAL A 204 -37.00 -16.85 30.29
N LYS A 205 -37.85 -15.93 29.83
CA LYS A 205 -38.98 -15.41 30.62
C LYS A 205 -39.95 -16.54 30.98
N GLU A 206 -40.37 -17.31 29.98
CA GLU A 206 -41.26 -18.46 30.18
C GLU A 206 -40.63 -19.50 31.11
N LEU A 207 -39.32 -19.74 30.97
CA LEU A 207 -38.58 -20.64 31.85
C LEU A 207 -38.63 -20.19 33.32
N VAL A 208 -38.39 -18.92 33.59
CA VAL A 208 -38.46 -18.38 34.96
C VAL A 208 -39.89 -18.40 35.49
N GLU A 209 -40.87 -18.05 34.65
CA GLU A 209 -42.29 -18.06 35.02
C GLU A 209 -42.84 -19.47 35.28
N SER A 210 -42.26 -20.51 34.67
CA SER A 210 -42.65 -21.90 34.92
C SER A 210 -42.44 -22.33 36.38
N GLY A 211 -41.48 -21.72 37.08
CA GLY A 211 -41.20 -21.99 38.49
C GLY A 211 -40.79 -23.42 38.83
N THR A 212 -40.49 -24.27 37.84
CA THR A 212 -40.17 -25.69 38.06
C THR A 212 -38.81 -25.85 38.73
N ALA A 213 -38.61 -26.99 39.42
CA ALA A 213 -37.31 -27.31 40.02
C ALA A 213 -36.19 -27.38 38.96
N ASP A 214 -36.51 -27.89 37.77
CA ASP A 214 -35.58 -27.95 36.64
C ASP A 214 -35.23 -26.55 36.11
N ALA A 215 -36.21 -25.65 35.99
CA ALA A 215 -35.95 -24.26 35.60
C ALA A 215 -35.03 -23.55 36.60
N GLN A 216 -35.26 -23.73 37.91
CA GLN A 216 -34.39 -23.21 38.96
C GLN A 216 -32.98 -23.79 38.89
N ALA A 217 -32.85 -25.11 38.63
CA ALA A 217 -31.56 -25.76 38.50
C ALA A 217 -30.77 -25.24 37.28
N VAL A 218 -31.42 -25.05 36.14
CA VAL A 218 -30.80 -24.47 34.93
C VAL A 218 -30.32 -23.04 35.20
N MET A 219 -31.14 -22.19 35.81
CA MET A 219 -30.77 -20.80 36.12
C MET A 219 -29.67 -20.72 37.19
N SER A 220 -29.71 -21.59 38.21
CA SER A 220 -28.65 -21.67 39.21
C SER A 220 -27.31 -22.09 38.58
N ARG A 221 -27.34 -23.09 37.68
CA ARG A 221 -26.15 -23.51 36.92
C ARG A 221 -25.62 -22.39 36.02
N TYR A 222 -26.51 -21.67 35.33
CA TYR A 222 -26.15 -20.50 34.53
C TYR A 222 -25.41 -19.44 35.37
N GLY A 223 -25.95 -19.09 36.54
CA GLY A 223 -25.31 -18.14 37.46
C GLY A 223 -23.95 -18.62 37.97
N LYS A 224 -23.84 -19.89 38.37
CA LYS A 224 -22.57 -20.47 38.84
C LYS A 224 -21.50 -20.46 37.76
N ASN A 225 -21.86 -20.84 36.53
CA ASN A 225 -20.96 -20.81 35.38
C ASN A 225 -20.46 -19.39 35.13
N MET A 226 -21.36 -18.42 35.13
CA MET A 226 -21.03 -17.01 34.88
C MET A 226 -20.09 -16.45 35.96
N GLY A 227 -20.33 -16.76 37.23
CA GLY A 227 -19.43 -16.32 38.30
C GLY A 227 -18.05 -16.97 38.20
N SER A 228 -18.00 -18.26 37.86
CA SER A 228 -16.73 -18.97 37.67
C SER A 228 -15.92 -18.39 36.50
N PHE A 229 -16.60 -17.99 35.42
CA PHE A 229 -15.98 -17.33 34.28
C PHE A 229 -15.50 -15.91 34.62
N LEU A 230 -16.36 -15.10 35.25
CA LEU A 230 -16.05 -13.68 35.50
C LEU A 230 -15.02 -13.47 36.61
N LEU A 231 -14.96 -14.33 37.63
CA LEU A 231 -14.06 -14.17 38.78
C LEU A 231 -12.60 -13.87 38.40
N PRO A 232 -11.90 -14.68 37.57
CA PRO A 232 -10.52 -14.40 37.21
C PRO A 232 -10.34 -13.06 36.48
N TRP A 233 -11.31 -12.66 35.65
CA TRP A 233 -11.27 -11.40 34.92
C TRP A 233 -11.52 -10.19 35.80
N LEU A 234 -12.49 -10.29 36.72
CA LEU A 234 -12.78 -9.25 37.69
C LEU A 234 -11.57 -9.00 38.60
N GLN A 235 -10.87 -10.06 39.01
CA GLN A 235 -9.64 -9.96 39.79
C GLN A 235 -8.49 -9.34 38.99
N ARG A 236 -8.25 -9.85 37.77
CA ARG A 236 -7.17 -9.37 36.89
C ARG A 236 -7.35 -7.90 36.54
N PHE A 237 -8.57 -7.48 36.20
CA PHE A 237 -8.87 -6.09 35.86
C PHE A 237 -8.98 -5.20 37.09
N HIS A 238 -8.89 -5.72 38.32
CA HIS A 238 -9.15 -4.99 39.56
C HIS A 238 -10.49 -4.24 39.49
N CYS A 239 -11.53 -4.94 39.04
CA CYS A 239 -12.84 -4.36 38.81
C CYS A 239 -13.45 -3.86 40.12
N ASP A 240 -13.93 -2.62 40.12
CA ASP A 240 -14.63 -2.00 41.26
C ASP A 240 -16.14 -1.85 41.01
N GLU A 241 -16.59 -1.97 39.74
CA GLU A 241 -17.99 -1.84 39.35
C GLU A 241 -18.32 -2.80 38.19
N LEU A 242 -19.34 -3.65 38.38
CA LEU A 242 -19.83 -4.59 37.37
C LEU A 242 -21.25 -4.23 36.97
N VAL A 243 -21.45 -3.91 35.70
CA VAL A 243 -22.74 -3.47 35.14
C VAL A 243 -23.29 -4.58 34.25
N ILE A 244 -24.50 -5.04 34.55
CA ILE A 244 -25.14 -6.16 33.85
C ILE A 244 -26.40 -5.64 33.15
N GLY A 245 -26.43 -5.75 31.83
CA GLY A 245 -27.59 -5.47 30.98
C GLY A 245 -28.01 -6.67 30.13
N GLY A 246 -28.86 -6.39 29.15
CA GLY A 246 -29.44 -7.36 28.22
C GLY A 246 -30.76 -7.97 28.71
N ASN A 247 -31.45 -8.68 27.83
CA ASN A 247 -32.78 -9.24 28.13
C ASN A 247 -32.77 -10.30 29.25
N ILE A 248 -31.65 -11.02 29.42
CA ILE A 248 -31.53 -12.06 30.46
C ILE A 248 -31.46 -11.45 31.87
N VAL A 249 -31.03 -10.19 32.02
CA VAL A 249 -30.94 -9.54 33.35
C VAL A 249 -32.30 -9.43 34.04
N ARG A 250 -33.41 -9.46 33.28
CA ARG A 250 -34.76 -9.48 33.85
C ARG A 250 -35.03 -10.74 34.69
N ALA A 251 -34.26 -11.80 34.45
CA ALA A 251 -34.25 -13.04 35.21
C ALA A 251 -33.18 -13.08 36.32
N PHE A 252 -32.54 -11.95 36.66
CA PHE A 252 -31.43 -11.91 37.61
C PHE A 252 -31.78 -12.48 38.99
N SER A 253 -33.03 -12.36 39.44
CA SER A 253 -33.49 -12.99 40.69
C SER A 253 -33.29 -14.52 40.72
N SER A 254 -33.29 -15.17 39.54
CA SER A 254 -33.21 -16.64 39.41
C SER A 254 -31.78 -17.17 39.31
N PHE A 255 -30.81 -16.36 38.86
CA PHE A 255 -29.40 -16.80 38.72
C PHE A 255 -28.40 -15.98 39.55
N GLY A 256 -28.76 -14.75 39.91
CA GLY A 256 -27.94 -13.80 40.67
C GLY A 256 -27.40 -14.34 41.99
N PRO A 257 -28.18 -15.07 42.82
CA PRO A 257 -27.65 -15.68 44.04
C PRO A 257 -26.51 -16.68 43.76
N SER A 258 -26.63 -17.50 42.71
CA SER A 258 -25.59 -18.48 42.34
C SER A 258 -24.37 -17.81 41.71
N LEU A 259 -24.56 -16.72 40.96
CA LEU A 259 -23.50 -15.85 40.47
C LEU A 259 -22.70 -15.26 41.63
N LYS A 260 -23.37 -14.61 42.59
CA LYS A 260 -22.71 -14.02 43.77
C LYS A 260 -21.97 -15.05 44.60
N ALA A 261 -22.56 -16.23 44.81
CA ALA A 261 -21.90 -17.33 45.51
C ALA A 261 -20.61 -17.79 44.80
N ALA A 262 -20.62 -17.86 43.46
CA ALA A 262 -19.44 -18.23 42.67
C ALA A 262 -18.36 -17.14 42.63
N LEU A 263 -18.73 -15.86 42.77
CA LEU A 263 -17.78 -14.75 42.89
C LEU A 263 -17.14 -14.64 44.29
N GLY A 264 -17.72 -15.30 45.31
CA GLY A 264 -17.20 -15.27 46.67
C GLY A 264 -17.07 -13.84 47.22
N HIS A 265 -15.95 -13.55 47.89
CA HIS A 265 -15.68 -12.22 48.47
C HIS A 265 -15.70 -11.07 47.45
N MET A 266 -15.45 -11.33 46.15
CA MET A 266 -15.55 -10.27 45.15
C MET A 266 -16.95 -9.68 45.05
N ALA A 267 -18.00 -10.49 45.28
CA ALA A 267 -19.37 -10.01 45.22
C ALA A 267 -19.68 -8.93 46.27
N ASP A 268 -18.94 -8.91 47.38
CA ASP A 268 -19.09 -7.93 48.46
C ASP A 268 -18.24 -6.66 48.23
N THR A 269 -17.19 -6.76 47.40
CA THR A 269 -16.27 -5.65 47.14
C THR A 269 -16.60 -4.84 45.88
N ILE A 270 -17.28 -5.44 44.90
CA ILE A 270 -17.65 -4.75 43.66
C ILE A 270 -19.04 -4.14 43.74
N ASN A 271 -19.21 -2.94 43.18
CA ASN A 271 -20.52 -2.35 42.97
C ASN A 271 -21.22 -3.03 41.79
N MET A 272 -22.20 -3.89 42.05
CA MET A 272 -22.95 -4.57 41.00
C MET A 272 -24.23 -3.79 40.64
N VAL A 273 -24.29 -3.28 39.41
CA VAL A 273 -25.41 -2.48 38.89
C VAL A 273 -26.18 -3.27 37.83
N LEU A 274 -27.50 -3.35 37.97
CA LEU A 274 -28.38 -4.03 37.02
C LEU A 274 -29.11 -3.00 36.15
N CYS A 275 -28.94 -3.10 34.84
CA CYS A 275 -29.56 -2.21 33.87
C CYS A 275 -30.81 -2.85 33.25
N ASN A 276 -32.00 -2.44 33.71
CA ASN A 276 -33.27 -2.95 33.20
C ASN A 276 -33.67 -2.35 31.84
N ASN A 277 -33.01 -1.28 31.39
CA ASN A 277 -33.30 -0.56 30.15
C ASN A 277 -32.06 -0.46 29.26
N THR A 278 -31.63 -1.62 28.77
CA THR A 278 -30.38 -1.79 28.00
C THR A 278 -30.45 -1.08 26.64
N GLU A 279 -31.60 -1.16 25.98
CA GLU A 279 -31.86 -0.53 24.68
C GLU A 279 -31.67 0.99 24.74
N ASP A 280 -32.21 1.65 25.77
CA ASP A 280 -31.99 3.08 25.98
C ASP A 280 -30.52 3.42 26.24
N CYS A 281 -29.79 2.56 26.96
CA CYS A 281 -28.36 2.76 27.17
C CYS A 281 -27.58 2.65 25.86
N ILE A 282 -27.90 1.68 24.99
CA ILE A 282 -27.24 1.54 23.69
C ILE A 282 -27.51 2.76 22.83
N ILE A 283 -28.78 3.17 22.69
CA ILE A 283 -29.18 4.34 21.91
C ILE A 283 -28.50 5.61 22.43
N THR A 284 -28.56 5.85 23.74
CA THR A 284 -27.93 7.02 24.37
C THR A 284 -26.42 7.00 24.20
N GLY A 285 -25.77 5.84 24.39
CA GLY A 285 -24.34 5.71 24.21
C GLY A 285 -23.90 6.00 22.78
N ALA A 286 -24.60 5.47 21.78
CA ALA A 286 -24.31 5.70 20.37
C ALA A 286 -24.35 7.20 20.04
N ALA A 287 -25.39 7.91 20.46
CA ALA A 287 -25.52 9.35 20.27
C ALA A 287 -24.41 10.16 20.98
N ILE A 288 -24.05 9.79 22.22
CA ILE A 288 -22.99 10.46 22.98
C ILE A 288 -21.65 10.30 22.26
N MET A 289 -21.32 9.07 21.85
CA MET A 289 -20.06 8.73 21.19
C MET A 289 -19.91 9.42 19.84
N ALA A 290 -20.99 9.56 19.06
CA ALA A 290 -20.96 10.18 17.73
C ALA A 290 -20.50 11.65 17.71
N GLY A 291 -20.54 12.36 18.84
CA GLY A 291 -20.10 13.77 18.92
C GLY A 291 -18.75 14.02 19.58
N ASN A 292 -18.03 12.97 19.99
CA ASN A 292 -16.72 13.08 20.67
C ASN A 292 -15.54 12.66 19.78
N ASN A 293 -15.80 12.15 18.57
CA ASN A 293 -14.75 11.87 17.60
C ASN A 293 -14.22 13.20 17.05
N LYS A 294 -13.16 13.73 17.68
CA LYS A 294 -12.24 14.63 17.00
C LYS A 294 -11.72 13.87 15.78
N LEU A 295 -12.22 14.20 14.59
CA LEU A 295 -11.58 13.88 13.33
C LEU A 295 -10.21 14.59 13.31
N SER A 296 -9.20 13.99 13.94
CA SER A 296 -7.82 14.43 13.85
C SER A 296 -7.17 13.75 12.64
N ASN A 297 -7.52 14.18 11.43
CA ASN A 297 -6.78 13.81 10.23
C ASN A 297 -6.54 15.00 9.29
N SER A 298 -6.95 16.23 9.66
CA SER A 298 -6.73 17.42 8.81
C SER A 298 -5.26 17.80 8.64
N ASP A 299 -4.37 17.29 9.51
CA ASP A 299 -2.96 17.70 9.55
C ASP A 299 -2.00 16.59 9.07
N LYS A 300 -2.51 15.41 8.64
CA LYS A 300 -1.63 14.37 8.08
C LYS A 300 -1.32 14.69 6.63
N THR A 301 -0.04 14.97 6.36
CA THR A 301 0.46 15.02 4.99
C THR A 301 0.28 13.66 4.32
N MET A 302 -0.24 13.61 3.10
CA MET A 302 -0.45 12.34 2.38
C MET A 302 0.84 11.79 1.78
N ARG A 303 1.85 12.63 1.62
CA ARG A 303 3.17 12.32 1.05
C ARG A 303 4.26 13.07 1.80
N LYS A 304 5.43 12.46 1.92
CA LYS A 304 6.62 13.06 2.54
C LYS A 304 7.76 13.09 1.52
N THR A 305 7.87 14.21 0.81
CA THR A 305 8.89 14.46 -0.23
C THR A 305 8.97 15.96 -0.53
N SER A 306 10.09 16.40 -1.09
CA SER A 306 10.25 17.73 -1.68
C SER A 306 9.87 17.75 -3.17
N GLN A 307 9.71 16.58 -3.80
CA GLN A 307 9.44 16.46 -5.22
C GLN A 307 7.98 16.77 -5.56
N GLY A 308 7.82 17.51 -6.66
CA GLY A 308 6.52 17.82 -7.23
C GLY A 308 5.79 16.59 -7.78
N LEU A 309 4.47 16.72 -7.85
CA LEU A 309 3.62 15.84 -8.66
C LEU A 309 3.92 16.01 -10.15
N LEU A 310 3.60 14.99 -10.96
CA LEU A 310 3.49 15.21 -12.41
C LEU A 310 2.46 16.32 -12.64
N PRO A 311 2.79 17.37 -13.41
CA PRO A 311 1.83 18.38 -13.82
C PRO A 311 0.60 17.73 -14.49
N VAL A 312 -0.58 18.30 -14.28
CA VAL A 312 -1.81 17.78 -14.90
C VAL A 312 -1.74 17.93 -16.42
N THR A 313 -1.09 18.99 -16.88
CA THR A 313 -0.95 19.32 -18.30
C THR A 313 0.50 19.41 -18.71
N ALA A 314 0.80 19.10 -19.97
CA ALA A 314 2.13 19.28 -20.54
C ALA A 314 2.54 20.75 -20.46
N SER A 315 3.83 20.99 -20.20
CA SER A 315 4.41 22.32 -20.32
C SER A 315 4.62 22.64 -21.80
N THR A 316 4.32 23.87 -22.21
CA THR A 316 4.69 24.38 -23.54
C THR A 316 6.12 24.91 -23.60
N ASP A 317 6.82 24.93 -22.46
CA ASP A 317 8.16 25.49 -22.33
C ASP A 317 9.18 24.42 -22.73
N ASP A 318 9.46 24.34 -24.02
CA ASP A 318 10.62 23.62 -24.56
C ASP A 318 11.86 24.48 -24.30
N SER A 319 12.32 24.46 -23.05
CA SER A 319 13.46 25.26 -22.58
C SER A 319 14.79 24.91 -23.29
N GLY A 320 14.79 23.96 -24.24
CA GLY A 320 15.98 23.53 -24.98
C GLY A 320 17.01 22.83 -24.09
N VAL A 321 16.57 22.30 -22.95
CA VAL A 321 17.39 21.61 -21.94
C VAL A 321 16.69 20.34 -21.49
N TYR A 322 17.32 19.57 -20.58
CA TYR A 322 16.79 18.34 -20.00
C TYR A 322 15.33 18.49 -19.54
N ASN A 323 14.46 17.58 -19.96
CA ASN A 323 13.06 17.46 -19.59
C ASN A 323 12.85 16.33 -18.56
N ILE A 324 12.43 16.68 -17.35
CA ILE A 324 12.11 15.74 -16.26
C ILE A 324 10.70 15.12 -16.37
N TYR A 325 9.84 15.62 -17.26
CA TYR A 325 8.49 15.12 -17.52
C TYR A 325 8.30 14.77 -19.00
N PRO A 326 9.11 13.84 -19.56
CA PRO A 326 8.93 13.44 -20.94
C PRO A 326 7.57 12.77 -21.13
N SER A 327 6.83 13.21 -22.14
CA SER A 327 5.52 12.67 -22.51
C SER A 327 5.54 12.05 -23.90
N PHE A 328 4.64 11.11 -24.12
CA PHE A 328 4.41 10.48 -25.41
C PHE A 328 3.01 10.80 -25.91
N SER A 329 2.90 11.28 -27.15
CA SER A 329 1.60 11.59 -27.75
C SER A 329 0.75 10.33 -27.92
N SER A 330 -0.32 10.23 -27.13
CA SER A 330 -1.28 9.12 -27.19
C SER A 330 -2.16 9.16 -28.43
N SER A 331 -2.18 10.28 -29.17
CA SER A 331 -3.09 10.54 -30.31
C SER A 331 -4.58 10.37 -29.98
N GLU A 332 -4.87 10.14 -28.71
CA GLU A 332 -6.17 9.84 -28.14
C GLU A 332 -6.39 10.80 -26.97
N LYS A 333 -7.61 10.82 -26.45
CA LYS A 333 -7.96 11.76 -25.39
C LYS A 333 -7.56 11.24 -24.01
N VAL A 334 -6.83 12.07 -23.25
CA VAL A 334 -6.67 11.92 -21.81
C VAL A 334 -7.67 12.85 -21.12
N TYR A 335 -8.54 12.27 -20.30
CA TYR A 335 -9.58 12.98 -19.55
C TYR A 335 -9.06 13.41 -18.18
N ARG A 336 -9.70 14.45 -17.61
CA ARG A 336 -9.29 15.07 -16.34
C ARG A 336 -10.47 15.13 -15.36
N GLY A 337 -10.19 14.80 -14.11
CA GLY A 337 -11.07 14.97 -12.94
C GLY A 337 -12.17 13.92 -12.79
N PHE A 338 -12.65 13.78 -11.55
CA PHE A 338 -13.71 12.84 -11.18
C PHE A 338 -15.05 13.11 -11.88
N ALA A 339 -15.37 14.36 -12.21
CA ALA A 339 -16.62 14.70 -12.90
C ALA A 339 -16.72 14.07 -14.30
N THR A 340 -15.61 14.04 -15.05
CA THR A 340 -15.60 13.42 -16.38
C THR A 340 -15.66 11.89 -16.27
N LEU A 341 -14.99 11.30 -15.28
CA LEU A 341 -15.07 9.87 -15.00
C LEU A 341 -16.50 9.45 -14.59
N ALA A 342 -17.13 10.20 -13.68
CA ALA A 342 -18.52 10.01 -13.27
C ALA A 342 -19.47 10.06 -14.47
N THR A 343 -19.28 11.03 -15.37
CA THR A 343 -20.07 11.14 -16.61
C THR A 343 -19.91 9.90 -17.51
N ALA A 344 -18.70 9.33 -17.59
CA ALA A 344 -18.42 8.16 -18.41
C ALA A 344 -19.08 6.88 -17.86
N ILE A 345 -19.13 6.72 -16.54
CA ILE A 345 -19.65 5.50 -15.88
C ILE A 345 -21.11 5.59 -15.44
N ARG A 346 -21.76 6.76 -15.51
CA ARG A 346 -23.09 6.97 -14.89
C ARG A 346 -24.17 6.01 -15.39
N ASN A 347 -24.05 5.46 -16.60
CA ASN A 347 -25.04 4.55 -17.17
C ASN A 347 -24.73 3.08 -16.91
N GLU A 348 -23.62 2.79 -16.24
CA GLU A 348 -23.19 1.44 -15.92
C GLU A 348 -23.88 0.95 -14.65
N LYS A 349 -24.40 -0.28 -14.72
CA LYS A 349 -25.08 -0.89 -13.57
C LYS A 349 -24.10 -1.37 -12.51
N VAL A 350 -22.97 -1.93 -12.96
CA VAL A 350 -21.95 -2.53 -12.11
C VAL A 350 -20.59 -2.08 -12.59
N ILE A 351 -19.80 -1.56 -11.66
CA ILE A 351 -18.46 -1.05 -11.88
C ILE A 351 -17.53 -1.75 -10.90
N VAL A 352 -16.38 -2.18 -11.39
CA VAL A 352 -15.30 -2.76 -10.59
C VAL A 352 -14.12 -1.80 -10.69
N ILE A 353 -13.71 -1.22 -9.56
CA ILE A 353 -12.56 -0.32 -9.46
C ILE A 353 -11.45 -1.08 -8.74
N ASP A 354 -10.61 -1.74 -9.51
CA ASP A 354 -9.38 -2.36 -9.01
C ASP A 354 -8.22 -1.37 -9.11
N GLY A 355 -7.08 -1.67 -8.50
CA GLY A 355 -5.92 -0.80 -8.56
C GLY A 355 -4.72 -1.33 -7.84
N TYR A 356 -3.58 -0.69 -8.08
CA TYR A 356 -2.30 -1.08 -7.49
C TYR A 356 -2.26 -0.76 -5.98
N GLY A 357 -1.23 -1.27 -5.29
CA GLY A 357 -0.98 -0.90 -3.90
C GLY A 357 -0.63 0.58 -3.79
N GLY A 358 -1.09 1.24 -2.72
CA GLY A 358 -0.80 2.65 -2.45
C GLY A 358 -1.86 3.65 -2.88
N VAL A 359 -2.90 3.24 -3.62
CA VAL A 359 -4.09 4.07 -3.93
C VAL A 359 -4.78 4.52 -2.63
N LEU A 360 -5.17 5.80 -2.53
CA LEU A 360 -5.91 6.32 -1.37
C LEU A 360 -7.42 6.06 -1.53
N TRP A 361 -7.82 4.80 -1.33
CA TRP A 361 -9.16 4.30 -1.69
C TRP A 361 -10.34 5.10 -1.12
N GLU A 362 -10.30 5.52 0.15
CA GLU A 362 -11.41 6.29 0.73
C GLU A 362 -11.49 7.70 0.13
N HIS A 363 -10.35 8.37 -0.09
CA HIS A 363 -10.33 9.68 -0.75
C HIS A 363 -10.86 9.57 -2.19
N PHE A 364 -10.38 8.58 -2.95
CA PHE A 364 -10.86 8.30 -4.31
C PHE A 364 -12.38 8.03 -4.34
N ARG A 365 -12.88 7.20 -3.41
CA ARG A 365 -14.31 6.89 -3.27
C ARG A 365 -15.12 8.15 -2.99
N GLU A 366 -14.68 8.98 -2.04
CA GLU A 366 -15.39 10.20 -1.64
C GLU A 366 -15.49 11.21 -2.78
N GLN A 367 -14.40 11.43 -3.53
CA GLN A 367 -14.39 12.31 -4.69
C GLN A 367 -15.32 11.80 -5.80
N LEU A 368 -15.27 10.50 -6.11
CA LEU A 368 -16.13 9.90 -7.14
C LEU A 368 -17.61 9.84 -6.71
N GLN A 369 -17.89 9.55 -5.44
CA GLN A 369 -19.22 9.63 -4.86
C GLN A 369 -19.78 11.06 -4.98
N GLY A 370 -18.98 12.08 -4.65
CA GLY A 370 -19.37 13.48 -4.79
C GLY A 370 -19.74 13.83 -6.23
N ALA A 371 -18.92 13.39 -7.19
CA ALA A 371 -19.16 13.60 -8.62
C ALA A 371 -20.42 12.87 -9.13
N LEU A 372 -20.69 11.65 -8.67
CA LEU A 372 -21.87 10.87 -9.06
C LEU A 372 -23.16 11.33 -8.38
N SER A 373 -23.08 11.92 -7.18
CA SER A 373 -24.26 12.34 -6.40
C SER A 373 -25.08 13.43 -7.12
N ILE A 374 -24.46 14.20 -8.02
CA ILE A 374 -25.14 15.21 -8.85
C ILE A 374 -26.21 14.57 -9.77
N GLU A 375 -26.08 13.28 -10.07
CA GLU A 375 -27.01 12.55 -10.95
C GLU A 375 -28.26 12.02 -10.22
N ASN A 376 -28.40 12.24 -8.90
CA ASN A 376 -29.51 11.76 -8.06
C ASN A 376 -29.77 10.24 -8.21
N LYS A 377 -28.69 9.45 -8.32
CA LYS A 377 -28.72 7.99 -8.45
C LYS A 377 -28.46 7.33 -7.10
N LYS A 378 -29.09 6.17 -6.89
CA LYS A 378 -28.82 5.30 -5.75
C LYS A 378 -27.56 4.50 -6.01
N ILE A 379 -26.50 4.80 -5.27
CA ILE A 379 -25.17 4.21 -5.49
C ILE A 379 -24.79 3.37 -4.27
N TYR A 380 -24.40 2.12 -4.48
CA TYR A 380 -23.88 1.24 -3.44
C TYR A 380 -22.43 0.88 -3.68
N TRP A 381 -21.61 1.12 -2.66
CA TRP A 381 -20.17 0.82 -2.66
C TRP A 381 -19.88 -0.45 -1.87
N TYR A 382 -19.08 -1.35 -2.43
CA TYR A 382 -18.65 -2.60 -1.80
C TYR A 382 -17.12 -2.58 -1.66
N ASP A 383 -16.62 -2.59 -0.42
CA ASP A 383 -15.18 -2.56 -0.12
C ASP A 383 -14.62 -3.98 -0.08
N ILE A 384 -13.71 -4.28 -1.02
CA ILE A 384 -13.09 -5.60 -1.16
C ILE A 384 -12.17 -5.96 0.03
N SER A 385 -11.70 -4.98 0.80
CA SER A 385 -10.82 -5.25 1.96
C SER A 385 -11.51 -6.10 3.03
N THR A 386 -12.84 -6.11 3.08
CA THR A 386 -13.64 -7.02 3.93
C THR A 386 -13.38 -8.51 3.64
N CYS A 387 -12.92 -8.82 2.44
CA CYS A 387 -12.60 -10.17 1.98
C CYS A 387 -11.16 -10.59 2.31
N GLN A 388 -10.31 -9.71 2.83
CA GLN A 388 -8.93 -10.06 3.18
C GLN A 388 -8.89 -11.08 4.32
N LYS A 389 -7.86 -11.92 4.31
CA LYS A 389 -7.54 -12.81 5.43
C LYS A 389 -7.12 -11.98 6.65
N PRO A 390 -7.28 -12.50 7.87
CA PRO A 390 -6.78 -11.81 9.07
C PRO A 390 -5.28 -11.51 8.97
N VAL A 391 -4.84 -10.36 9.51
CA VAL A 391 -3.44 -9.89 9.50
C VAL A 391 -2.47 -11.00 9.92
N ALA A 392 -2.73 -11.66 11.05
CA ALA A 392 -1.89 -12.74 11.56
C ALA A 392 -1.75 -13.94 10.60
N THR A 393 -2.76 -14.20 9.76
CA THR A 393 -2.69 -15.26 8.73
C THR A 393 -1.79 -14.84 7.57
N ILE A 394 -1.91 -13.59 7.15
CA ILE A 394 -1.08 -13.02 6.08
C ILE A 394 0.37 -12.95 6.52
N ASP A 395 0.64 -12.44 7.73
CA ASP A 395 2.00 -12.32 8.25
C ASP A 395 2.68 -13.69 8.39
N ALA A 396 1.96 -14.71 8.87
CA ALA A 396 2.47 -16.08 8.92
C ALA A 396 2.77 -16.66 7.53
N MET A 397 1.93 -16.35 6.54
CA MET A 397 2.09 -16.80 5.15
C MET A 397 3.34 -16.21 4.49
N ILE A 398 3.64 -14.93 4.74
CA ILE A 398 4.74 -14.22 4.08
C ILE A 398 6.04 -14.21 4.87
N ALA A 399 6.05 -14.70 6.11
CA ALA A 399 7.21 -14.66 7.01
C ALA A 399 8.49 -15.22 6.37
N GLY A 400 8.38 -16.31 5.60
CA GLY A 400 9.51 -16.92 4.89
C GLY A 400 10.11 -16.05 3.77
N SER A 401 9.38 -15.06 3.29
CA SER A 401 9.82 -14.10 2.26
C SER A 401 10.49 -12.85 2.85
N LEU A 402 10.41 -12.63 4.16
CA LEU A 402 10.97 -11.42 4.79
C LEU A 402 12.39 -11.64 5.35
N ASN A 403 12.92 -12.86 5.30
CA ASN A 403 14.25 -13.25 5.81
C ASN A 403 14.53 -12.78 7.26
N GLY A 404 13.51 -12.81 8.13
CA GLY A 404 13.64 -12.39 9.52
C GLY A 404 13.93 -10.88 9.66
N ASP A 405 14.93 -10.56 10.49
CA ASP A 405 15.25 -9.19 10.91
C ASP A 405 16.20 -8.45 9.94
N ASP A 406 16.54 -9.02 8.78
CA ASP A 406 17.34 -8.32 7.79
C ASP A 406 16.67 -6.99 7.40
N PRO A 407 17.35 -5.83 7.51
CA PRO A 407 16.73 -4.53 7.31
C PRO A 407 16.41 -4.21 5.85
N VAL A 408 16.98 -4.93 4.88
CA VAL A 408 16.95 -4.60 3.45
C VAL A 408 16.47 -5.77 2.59
N PHE A 409 16.98 -6.97 2.84
CA PHE A 409 16.83 -8.12 1.94
C PHE A 409 15.79 -9.13 2.43
N GLY A 410 14.96 -9.58 1.49
CA GLY A 410 14.00 -10.66 1.63
C GLY A 410 14.17 -11.67 0.50
N LYS A 411 13.18 -12.54 0.33
CA LYS A 411 13.11 -13.52 -0.75
C LYS A 411 11.76 -13.43 -1.46
N ARG A 412 11.80 -13.29 -2.78
CA ARG A 412 10.60 -13.03 -3.60
C ARG A 412 9.50 -14.06 -3.34
N TYR A 413 8.32 -13.58 -2.94
CA TYR A 413 7.12 -14.38 -2.77
C TYR A 413 6.60 -14.79 -4.15
N THR A 414 6.36 -16.09 -4.33
CA THR A 414 6.01 -16.67 -5.63
C THR A 414 4.51 -16.85 -5.84
N GLY A 415 3.69 -16.58 -4.82
CA GLY A 415 2.24 -16.73 -4.86
C GLY A 415 1.52 -15.67 -5.69
N GLU A 416 0.23 -15.52 -5.44
CA GLU A 416 -0.69 -14.66 -6.20
C GLU A 416 -1.45 -13.71 -5.28
N LEU A 417 -2.05 -12.65 -5.85
CA LEU A 417 -2.82 -11.69 -5.05
C LEU A 417 -3.98 -12.36 -4.29
N LEU A 418 -4.59 -13.39 -4.89
CA LEU A 418 -5.66 -14.19 -4.28
C LEU A 418 -5.27 -14.81 -2.94
N ASP A 419 -3.98 -15.08 -2.70
CA ASP A 419 -3.50 -15.68 -1.45
C ASP A 419 -3.80 -14.80 -0.22
N PHE A 420 -4.01 -13.49 -0.42
CA PHE A 420 -4.31 -12.52 0.64
C PHE A 420 -5.81 -12.45 0.96
N PHE A 421 -6.66 -13.13 0.21
CA PHE A 421 -8.12 -13.06 0.30
C PHE A 421 -8.75 -14.40 0.71
N ASP A 422 -9.88 -14.31 1.42
CA ASP A 422 -10.75 -15.45 1.68
C ASP A 422 -11.73 -15.61 0.51
N GLU A 423 -11.55 -16.68 -0.26
CA GLU A 423 -12.39 -16.99 -1.43
C GLU A 423 -13.88 -17.11 -1.10
N LYS A 424 -14.24 -17.59 0.10
CA LYS A 424 -15.65 -17.69 0.51
C LYS A 424 -16.24 -16.31 0.74
N LYS A 425 -15.45 -15.35 1.25
CA LYS A 425 -15.90 -13.96 1.41
C LYS A 425 -15.99 -13.24 0.07
N LEU A 426 -15.07 -13.49 -0.86
CA LEU A 426 -15.16 -12.96 -2.23
C LEU A 426 -16.49 -13.35 -2.89
N GLN A 427 -16.94 -14.59 -2.67
CA GLN A 427 -18.23 -15.07 -3.17
C GLN A 427 -19.45 -14.37 -2.55
N LEU A 428 -19.32 -13.69 -1.40
CA LEU A 428 -20.41 -12.94 -0.77
C LEU A 428 -20.59 -11.53 -1.33
N ILE A 429 -19.64 -11.03 -2.14
CA ILE A 429 -19.78 -9.73 -2.80
C ILE A 429 -20.85 -9.83 -3.90
N HIS A 430 -22.05 -9.39 -3.57
CA HIS A 430 -23.21 -9.44 -4.44
C HIS A 430 -23.82 -8.05 -4.61
N PRO A 431 -23.48 -7.34 -5.71
CA PRO A 431 -24.13 -6.09 -6.10
C PRO A 431 -25.66 -6.19 -6.06
N ASP A 432 -26.30 -5.41 -5.19
CA ASP A 432 -27.76 -5.34 -5.08
C ASP A 432 -28.39 -4.73 -6.34
N PRO A 433 -29.25 -5.48 -7.08
CA PRO A 433 -29.85 -4.98 -8.32
C PRO A 433 -30.79 -3.79 -8.11
N ALA A 434 -31.20 -3.49 -6.88
CA ALA A 434 -32.06 -2.36 -6.56
C ALA A 434 -31.32 -1.01 -6.52
N ALA A 435 -29.98 -0.99 -6.48
CA ALA A 435 -29.19 0.23 -6.65
C ALA A 435 -29.06 0.59 -8.14
N ASP A 436 -29.06 1.88 -8.48
CA ASP A 436 -28.88 2.31 -9.87
C ASP A 436 -27.46 1.99 -10.36
N ILE A 437 -26.47 2.15 -9.47
CA ILE A 437 -25.06 1.82 -9.70
C ILE A 437 -24.53 1.05 -8.50
N CYS A 438 -23.88 -0.09 -8.74
CA CYS A 438 -23.07 -0.78 -7.74
C CYS A 438 -21.59 -0.67 -8.09
N ILE A 439 -20.76 -0.34 -7.12
CA ILE A 439 -19.32 -0.16 -7.31
C ILE A 439 -18.58 -1.06 -6.32
N VAL A 440 -17.85 -2.05 -6.83
CA VAL A 440 -16.91 -2.86 -6.04
C VAL A 440 -15.54 -2.21 -6.15
N TYR A 441 -14.90 -1.84 -5.03
CA TYR A 441 -13.66 -1.07 -5.06
C TYR A 441 -12.60 -1.61 -4.09
N GLY A 442 -11.35 -1.27 -4.40
CA GLY A 442 -10.17 -1.59 -3.59
C GLY A 442 -9.17 -2.46 -4.35
N THR A 443 -7.95 -2.54 -3.82
CA THR A 443 -6.90 -3.39 -4.39
C THR A 443 -7.34 -4.86 -4.37
N GLY A 444 -7.49 -5.47 -5.54
CA GLY A 444 -8.02 -6.83 -5.70
C GLY A 444 -9.52 -6.91 -5.94
N ALA A 445 -10.23 -5.80 -6.18
CA ALA A 445 -11.68 -5.78 -6.44
C ALA A 445 -12.13 -6.75 -7.55
N ALA A 446 -11.32 -6.94 -8.60
CA ALA A 446 -11.63 -7.87 -9.69
C ALA A 446 -11.63 -9.34 -9.26
N LEU A 447 -11.00 -9.68 -8.13
CA LEU A 447 -11.03 -11.04 -7.57
C LEU A 447 -12.43 -11.47 -7.12
N ALA A 448 -13.36 -10.53 -6.90
CA ALA A 448 -14.76 -10.84 -6.60
C ALA A 448 -15.48 -11.53 -7.78
N GLY A 449 -14.92 -11.48 -9.00
CA GLY A 449 -15.50 -12.12 -10.18
C GLY A 449 -16.83 -11.49 -10.63
N VAL A 450 -17.13 -10.29 -10.15
CA VAL A 450 -18.32 -9.52 -10.51
C VAL A 450 -18.18 -9.01 -11.94
N LYS A 451 -19.21 -9.23 -12.77
CA LYS A 451 -19.24 -8.75 -14.16
C LYS A 451 -19.70 -7.29 -14.21
N GLY A 452 -18.83 -6.40 -14.66
CA GLY A 452 -19.08 -4.97 -14.81
C GLY A 452 -17.96 -4.28 -15.57
N LYS A 453 -18.05 -2.95 -15.70
CA LYS A 453 -16.96 -2.14 -16.26
C LYS A 453 -15.76 -2.13 -15.33
N LEU A 454 -14.57 -2.46 -15.83
CA LEU A 454 -13.33 -2.50 -15.06
C LEU A 454 -12.55 -1.20 -15.18
N LEU A 455 -12.51 -0.44 -14.09
CA LEU A 455 -11.62 0.70 -13.91
C LEU A 455 -10.38 0.21 -13.15
N TYR A 456 -9.19 0.63 -13.58
CA TYR A 456 -7.94 0.32 -12.91
C TYR A 456 -7.22 1.60 -12.50
N ALA A 457 -7.01 1.79 -11.20
CA ALA A 457 -6.24 2.90 -10.64
C ALA A 457 -4.76 2.50 -10.46
N ASP A 458 -3.86 3.17 -11.16
CA ASP A 458 -2.41 3.00 -11.05
C ASP A 458 -1.79 4.18 -10.27
N VAL A 459 -0.70 3.89 -9.57
CA VAL A 459 0.10 4.87 -8.84
C VAL A 459 1.57 4.55 -9.05
N PRO A 460 2.40 5.51 -9.50
CA PRO A 460 3.84 5.33 -9.64
C PRO A 460 4.50 4.92 -8.32
N LYS A 461 5.51 4.05 -8.35
CA LYS A 461 6.09 3.47 -7.12
C LYS A 461 6.84 4.49 -6.27
N ASN A 462 7.48 5.48 -6.87
CA ASN A 462 8.06 6.61 -6.13
C ASN A 462 6.98 7.31 -5.27
N GLU A 463 5.76 7.46 -5.78
CA GLU A 463 4.65 8.02 -5.01
C GLU A 463 4.19 7.08 -3.88
N ILE A 464 4.14 5.77 -4.11
CA ILE A 464 3.89 4.78 -3.06
C ILE A 464 4.93 4.94 -1.93
N GLN A 465 6.21 5.14 -2.27
CA GLN A 465 7.26 5.36 -1.28
C GLN A 465 7.09 6.67 -0.51
N TYR A 466 6.66 7.76 -1.15
CA TYR A 466 6.37 9.03 -0.45
C TYR A 466 5.17 8.94 0.48
N ARG A 467 4.13 8.19 0.08
CA ARG A 467 2.96 7.89 0.91
C ARG A 467 3.32 7.00 2.10
N MET A 468 4.16 5.99 1.89
CA MET A 468 4.74 5.15 2.94
C MET A 468 5.51 5.99 3.96
N ARG A 469 6.40 6.88 3.50
CA ARG A 469 7.19 7.78 4.38
C ARG A 469 6.32 8.77 5.18
N ALA A 470 5.11 9.07 4.68
CA ALA A 470 4.11 9.87 5.37
C ALA A 470 3.21 9.06 6.34
N GLY A 471 3.25 7.72 6.27
CA GLY A 471 2.35 6.85 7.03
C GLY A 471 0.89 6.94 6.56
N SER A 472 0.65 7.32 5.29
CA SER A 472 -0.69 7.44 4.71
C SER A 472 -1.21 6.15 4.06
N ILE A 473 -0.33 5.15 3.90
CA ILE A 473 -0.66 3.83 3.35
C ILE A 473 -0.06 2.71 4.21
N THR A 474 -0.54 1.49 4.02
CA THR A 474 -0.01 0.26 4.63
C THR A 474 0.38 -0.75 3.56
N ASN A 475 1.12 -1.80 3.93
CA ASN A 475 1.31 -2.96 3.08
C ASN A 475 0.01 -3.73 2.86
N LEU A 476 -0.05 -4.53 1.80
CA LEU A 476 -1.25 -5.31 1.46
C LEU A 476 -1.69 -6.21 2.62
N GLY A 477 -2.89 -5.97 3.16
CA GLY A 477 -3.46 -6.74 4.27
C GLY A 477 -2.95 -6.36 5.66
N ALA A 478 -2.13 -5.31 5.78
CA ALA A 478 -1.71 -4.78 7.08
C ALA A 478 -2.69 -3.70 7.59
N SER A 479 -3.00 -3.74 8.88
CA SER A 479 -3.91 -2.79 9.54
C SER A 479 -3.24 -1.48 9.96
N GLU A 480 -1.91 -1.46 10.06
CA GLU A 480 -1.12 -0.31 10.46
C GLU A 480 0.16 -0.18 9.63
N ALA A 481 0.70 1.04 9.57
CA ALA A 481 1.98 1.30 8.92
C ALA A 481 3.11 0.84 9.84
N ALA A 482 4.04 0.05 9.29
CA ALA A 482 5.28 -0.32 9.95
C ALA A 482 6.39 0.71 9.67
N GLU A 483 7.60 0.47 10.17
CA GLU A 483 8.76 1.29 9.82
C GLU A 483 9.01 1.27 8.29
N PRO A 484 9.31 2.42 7.66
CA PRO A 484 9.40 2.53 6.20
C PRO A 484 10.36 1.52 5.53
N THR A 485 11.46 1.15 6.18
CA THR A 485 12.41 0.16 5.65
C THR A 485 11.80 -1.25 5.58
N GLN A 486 11.06 -1.66 6.62
CA GLN A 486 10.37 -2.94 6.65
C GLN A 486 9.19 -2.96 5.65
N MET A 487 8.48 -1.85 5.53
CA MET A 487 7.43 -1.70 4.53
C MET A 487 7.96 -1.81 3.11
N TYR A 488 9.08 -1.13 2.80
CA TYR A 488 9.72 -1.21 1.48
C TYR A 488 10.21 -2.64 1.17
N LYS A 489 10.85 -3.31 2.15
CA LYS A 489 11.25 -4.72 2.01
C LYS A 489 10.04 -5.60 1.66
N ARG A 490 8.93 -5.46 2.39
CA ARG A 490 7.69 -6.20 2.09
C ARG A 490 7.10 -5.81 0.74
N PHE A 491 7.11 -4.53 0.35
CA PHE A 491 6.67 -4.12 -0.99
C PHE A 491 7.46 -4.82 -2.09
N TYR A 492 8.79 -4.78 -2.01
CA TYR A 492 9.67 -5.34 -3.02
C TYR A 492 9.53 -6.86 -3.15
N PHE A 493 9.58 -7.58 -2.03
CA PHE A 493 9.64 -9.04 -2.05
C PHE A 493 8.27 -9.71 -2.04
N VAL A 494 7.19 -9.03 -1.62
CA VAL A 494 5.87 -9.65 -1.42
C VAL A 494 4.79 -8.93 -2.21
N ASP A 495 4.51 -7.67 -1.89
CA ASP A 495 3.30 -6.99 -2.39
C ASP A 495 3.41 -6.68 -3.89
N TRP A 496 4.48 -6.02 -4.34
CA TRP A 496 4.65 -5.67 -5.76
C TRP A 496 4.70 -6.90 -6.69
N PRO A 497 5.39 -8.01 -6.34
CA PRO A 497 5.33 -9.24 -7.14
C PRO A 497 3.91 -9.74 -7.40
N VAL A 498 3.06 -9.81 -6.37
CA VAL A 498 1.67 -10.31 -6.54
C VAL A 498 0.77 -9.29 -7.23
N LEU A 499 0.96 -8.00 -6.95
CA LEU A 499 0.20 -6.92 -7.58
C LEU A 499 0.54 -6.78 -9.06
N SER A 500 1.82 -6.88 -9.45
CA SER A 500 2.24 -6.80 -10.84
C SER A 500 1.70 -7.97 -11.68
N LYS A 501 1.67 -9.19 -11.12
CA LYS A 501 1.02 -10.33 -11.78
C LYS A 501 -0.48 -10.11 -11.98
N HIS A 502 -1.18 -9.56 -10.98
CA HIS A 502 -2.61 -9.24 -11.07
C HIS A 502 -2.87 -8.15 -12.11
N LYS A 503 -2.10 -7.06 -12.08
CA LYS A 503 -2.12 -5.96 -13.06
C LYS A 503 -1.95 -6.47 -14.49
N ALA A 504 -0.97 -7.34 -14.73
CA ALA A 504 -0.74 -7.95 -16.05
C ALA A 504 -1.95 -8.78 -16.54
N LYS A 505 -2.59 -9.56 -15.66
CA LYS A 505 -3.80 -10.35 -15.98
C LYS A 505 -5.00 -9.47 -16.33
N LEU A 506 -5.09 -8.28 -15.74
CA LEU A 506 -6.21 -7.36 -15.96
C LEU A 506 -6.06 -6.51 -17.22
N LEU A 507 -4.84 -6.22 -17.69
CA LEU A 507 -4.59 -5.33 -18.84
C LEU A 507 -5.54 -5.52 -20.04
N PRO A 508 -5.84 -6.76 -20.52
CA PRO A 508 -6.73 -6.94 -21.66
C PRO A 508 -8.20 -6.58 -21.39
N GLN A 509 -8.59 -6.50 -20.11
CA GLN A 509 -9.96 -6.30 -19.63
C GLN A 509 -10.20 -4.88 -19.09
N ILE A 510 -9.16 -4.07 -18.92
CA ILE A 510 -9.31 -2.70 -18.40
C ILE A 510 -10.17 -1.90 -19.38
N ASP A 511 -11.30 -1.38 -18.90
CA ASP A 511 -12.15 -0.45 -19.62
C ASP A 511 -11.64 0.98 -19.48
N TYR A 512 -11.18 1.39 -18.29
CA TYR A 512 -10.57 2.70 -18.02
C TYR A 512 -9.32 2.57 -17.16
N ILE A 513 -8.23 3.21 -17.59
CA ILE A 513 -6.99 3.34 -16.80
C ILE A 513 -6.95 4.73 -16.16
N ILE A 514 -6.57 4.80 -14.88
CA ILE A 514 -6.63 6.01 -14.07
C ILE A 514 -5.26 6.23 -13.41
N ASP A 515 -4.72 7.43 -13.53
CA ASP A 515 -3.56 7.89 -12.77
C ASP A 515 -4.04 8.61 -11.49
N GLU A 516 -3.80 7.98 -10.34
CA GLU A 516 -4.24 8.47 -9.02
C GLU A 516 -3.13 9.21 -8.26
N GLN A 517 -1.98 9.51 -8.88
CA GLN A 517 -0.93 10.26 -8.17
C GLN A 517 -1.45 11.62 -7.66
N ARG A 518 -2.32 12.27 -8.44
CA ARG A 518 -3.04 13.51 -8.09
C ARG A 518 -4.40 13.17 -7.46
N ILE A 519 -4.42 13.09 -6.14
CA ILE A 519 -5.56 12.57 -5.37
C ILE A 519 -6.87 13.36 -5.59
N ASP A 520 -6.79 14.69 -5.75
CA ASP A 520 -7.95 15.56 -5.99
C ASP A 520 -8.24 15.77 -7.50
N GLU A 521 -7.29 15.46 -8.37
CA GLU A 521 -7.37 15.76 -9.80
C GLU A 521 -6.76 14.64 -10.66
N ILE A 522 -7.45 13.50 -10.65
CA ILE A 522 -7.08 12.33 -11.45
C ILE A 522 -7.07 12.65 -12.95
N THR A 523 -6.25 11.92 -13.71
CA THR A 523 -6.41 11.82 -15.15
C THR A 523 -6.70 10.37 -15.52
N TRP A 524 -7.46 10.16 -16.60
CA TRP A 524 -7.87 8.82 -17.00
C TRP A 524 -8.02 8.71 -18.52
N MET A 525 -7.94 7.49 -19.05
CA MET A 525 -8.10 7.21 -20.47
C MET A 525 -8.91 5.94 -20.71
N GLN A 526 -9.57 5.86 -21.87
CA GLN A 526 -10.24 4.64 -22.33
C GLN A 526 -9.23 3.51 -22.51
N GLY A 527 -9.61 2.29 -22.15
CA GLY A 527 -8.72 1.12 -22.14
C GLY A 527 -8.25 0.73 -23.54
N ASP A 528 -9.11 0.84 -24.56
CA ASP A 528 -8.71 0.61 -25.95
C ASP A 528 -7.74 1.69 -26.44
N ALA A 529 -8.01 2.96 -26.13
CA ALA A 529 -7.10 4.07 -26.42
C ALA A 529 -5.75 3.88 -25.73
N PHE A 530 -5.75 3.41 -24.47
CA PHE A 530 -4.55 3.05 -23.73
C PHE A 530 -3.73 1.96 -24.40
N ARG A 531 -4.35 0.82 -24.73
CA ARG A 531 -3.70 -0.29 -25.41
C ARG A 531 -3.17 0.11 -26.79
N ASN A 532 -3.88 0.97 -27.52
CA ASN A 532 -3.43 1.51 -28.80
C ASN A 532 -2.21 2.44 -28.63
N ALA A 533 -2.23 3.33 -27.62
CA ALA A 533 -1.12 4.25 -27.35
C ALA A 533 0.17 3.51 -26.99
N ILE A 534 0.10 2.55 -26.06
CA ILE A 534 1.29 1.73 -25.71
C ILE A 534 1.72 0.82 -26.87
N GLY A 535 0.78 0.34 -27.69
CA GLY A 535 1.08 -0.41 -28.91
C GLY A 535 1.90 0.38 -29.92
N ARG A 536 1.61 1.67 -30.10
CA ARG A 536 2.42 2.58 -30.95
C ARG A 536 3.76 2.93 -30.31
N MET A 537 3.78 3.14 -28.99
CA MET A 537 5.03 3.40 -28.25
C MET A 537 6.05 2.29 -28.44
N LEU A 538 5.60 1.04 -28.56
CA LEU A 538 6.45 -0.13 -28.83
C LEU A 538 7.09 -0.15 -30.22
N GLU A 539 6.81 0.81 -31.10
CA GLU A 539 7.35 0.86 -32.47
C GLU A 539 8.19 2.12 -32.75
N GLN A 540 8.43 2.95 -31.73
CA GLN A 540 9.16 4.21 -31.87
C GLN A 540 9.94 4.59 -30.60
N PRO A 541 10.94 5.49 -30.68
CA PRO A 541 11.66 5.99 -29.52
C PRO A 541 10.74 6.62 -28.48
N PHE A 542 11.04 6.40 -27.20
CA PHE A 542 10.30 6.97 -26.08
C PHE A 542 11.19 7.10 -24.84
N ARG A 543 10.71 7.80 -23.80
CA ARG A 543 11.39 7.89 -22.49
C ARG A 543 10.48 7.39 -21.38
N ALA A 544 11.10 6.83 -20.36
CA ALA A 544 10.48 6.69 -19.05
C ALA A 544 10.53 8.05 -18.33
N ARG A 545 9.64 8.28 -17.37
CA ARG A 545 9.71 9.47 -16.50
C ARG A 545 10.80 9.28 -15.45
N PRO A 546 11.87 10.11 -15.43
CA PRO A 546 12.91 10.04 -14.41
C PRO A 546 12.40 10.59 -13.07
N TRP A 547 13.07 10.21 -11.98
CA TRP A 547 12.90 10.85 -10.67
C TRP A 547 14.22 10.81 -9.87
N PHE A 548 14.37 11.74 -8.92
CA PHE A 548 15.69 12.13 -8.39
C PHE A 548 15.72 12.13 -6.87
N GLU A 549 16.62 11.41 -6.23
CA GLU A 549 16.63 11.28 -4.76
C GLU A 549 17.92 11.83 -4.15
N ALA A 550 17.77 12.58 -3.05
CA ALA A 550 18.87 13.04 -2.23
C ALA A 550 19.59 11.87 -1.54
N GLY A 551 20.88 12.03 -1.24
CA GLY A 551 21.66 10.98 -0.61
C GLY A 551 22.86 11.48 0.17
N VAL A 552 23.39 10.61 1.03
CA VAL A 552 24.51 10.94 1.94
C VAL A 552 25.81 11.34 1.25
N TRP A 553 25.98 10.92 0.00
CA TRP A 553 27.14 11.23 -0.83
C TRP A 553 26.81 12.18 -1.97
N GLY A 554 25.53 12.57 -2.10
CA GLY A 554 24.99 13.29 -3.26
C GLY A 554 25.67 14.62 -3.48
N GLY A 555 25.74 14.98 -4.75
CA GLY A 555 26.37 16.18 -5.26
C GLY A 555 25.41 17.21 -5.83
N ASP A 556 25.99 18.19 -6.49
CA ASP A 556 25.28 19.36 -7.04
C ASP A 556 25.25 19.40 -8.57
N TRP A 557 25.86 18.44 -9.29
CA TRP A 557 25.88 18.46 -10.76
C TRP A 557 24.47 18.45 -11.33
N MET A 558 23.59 17.57 -10.84
CA MET A 558 22.20 17.51 -11.34
C MET A 558 21.44 18.80 -11.07
N LYS A 559 21.65 19.44 -9.91
CA LYS A 559 21.02 20.74 -9.59
C LYS A 559 21.47 21.83 -10.55
N GLN A 560 22.76 21.86 -10.87
CA GLN A 560 23.37 22.85 -11.75
C GLN A 560 22.97 22.69 -13.22
N HIS A 561 22.71 21.47 -13.68
CA HIS A 561 22.42 21.17 -15.09
C HIS A 561 20.94 20.92 -15.40
N ILE A 562 20.11 20.62 -14.39
CA ILE A 562 18.66 20.33 -14.56
C ILE A 562 17.85 21.39 -13.77
N PRO A 563 17.54 22.54 -14.38
CA PRO A 563 16.90 23.67 -13.67
C PRO A 563 15.47 23.37 -13.20
N GLN A 564 14.84 22.32 -13.74
CA GLN A 564 13.50 21.87 -13.37
C GLN A 564 13.47 21.15 -12.02
N LEU A 565 14.62 20.74 -11.48
CA LEU A 565 14.71 20.11 -10.15
C LEU A 565 14.47 21.12 -9.03
N ASN A 566 14.04 20.60 -7.87
CA ASN A 566 13.87 21.42 -6.69
C ASN A 566 15.23 21.88 -6.15
N GLN A 567 15.52 23.18 -6.30
CA GLN A 567 16.79 23.76 -5.90
C GLN A 567 16.96 23.86 -4.38
N ASP A 568 15.87 23.74 -3.61
CA ASP A 568 15.88 23.73 -2.14
C ASP A 568 16.23 22.35 -1.55
N GLU A 569 16.25 21.29 -2.36
CA GLU A 569 16.70 19.97 -1.92
C GLU A 569 18.19 20.00 -1.54
N VAL A 570 18.59 19.24 -0.52
CA VAL A 570 19.96 19.31 0.03
C VAL A 570 21.03 18.97 -1.01
N ASN A 571 20.77 17.96 -1.85
CA ASN A 571 21.58 17.51 -2.97
C ASN A 571 20.74 16.54 -3.82
N TYR A 572 21.32 16.03 -4.90
CA TYR A 572 20.83 14.81 -5.53
C TYR A 572 21.96 13.80 -5.62
N ALA A 573 21.71 12.57 -5.19
CA ALA A 573 22.65 11.47 -5.30
C ALA A 573 22.29 10.60 -6.49
N TRP A 574 21.01 10.26 -6.63
CA TRP A 574 20.50 9.34 -7.64
C TRP A 574 19.58 10.02 -8.65
N SER A 575 19.67 9.60 -9.91
CA SER A 575 18.60 9.80 -10.91
C SER A 575 18.15 8.47 -11.48
N PHE A 576 16.93 8.08 -11.17
CA PHE A 576 16.29 6.89 -11.73
C PHE A 576 15.87 7.17 -13.18
N GLU A 577 16.83 7.26 -14.11
CA GLU A 577 16.59 7.56 -15.53
C GLU A 577 15.77 6.45 -16.21
N LEU A 578 16.20 5.20 -16.04
CA LEU A 578 15.54 4.02 -16.59
C LEU A 578 15.72 2.80 -15.67
N ILE A 579 15.14 2.86 -14.48
CA ILE A 579 14.94 1.71 -13.58
C ILE A 579 13.47 1.29 -13.72
N THR A 580 13.15 0.57 -14.79
CA THR A 580 11.76 0.30 -15.18
C THR A 580 10.86 -0.29 -14.09
N PRO A 581 11.36 -1.06 -13.10
CA PRO A 581 10.51 -1.47 -11.98
C PRO A 581 9.98 -0.29 -11.15
N GLU A 582 10.65 0.86 -11.12
CA GLU A 582 10.28 2.07 -10.37
C GLU A 582 9.70 3.18 -11.26
N ASN A 583 10.08 3.23 -12.55
CA ASN A 583 9.65 4.30 -13.46
C ASN A 583 8.27 4.07 -14.09
N GLY A 584 7.60 5.17 -14.39
CA GLY A 584 6.43 5.21 -15.26
C GLY A 584 6.76 5.65 -16.69
N ILE A 585 5.76 5.56 -17.56
CA ILE A 585 5.67 6.23 -18.85
C ILE A 585 4.53 7.24 -18.80
N VAL A 586 4.71 8.40 -19.42
CA VAL A 586 3.69 9.46 -19.44
C VAL A 586 3.06 9.54 -20.82
N LEU A 587 1.74 9.41 -20.87
CA LEU A 587 0.94 9.59 -22.06
C LEU A 587 0.30 10.98 -22.05
N GLU A 588 0.37 11.66 -23.19
CA GLU A 588 -0.25 12.97 -23.39
C GLU A 588 -1.42 12.86 -24.36
N GLY A 589 -2.56 13.46 -24.01
CA GLY A 589 -3.73 13.56 -24.87
C GLY A 589 -4.51 14.84 -24.59
N GLU A 590 -4.75 15.65 -25.63
CA GLU A 590 -5.36 16.98 -25.49
C GLU A 590 -4.69 17.83 -24.38
N ASN A 591 -3.35 17.83 -24.35
CA ASN A 591 -2.51 18.52 -23.35
C ASN A 591 -2.58 17.97 -21.91
N ASN A 592 -3.42 16.99 -21.59
CA ASN A 592 -3.42 16.35 -20.26
C ASN A 592 -2.41 15.20 -20.19
N LEU A 593 -1.75 15.04 -19.05
CA LEU A 593 -0.78 13.99 -18.78
C LEU A 593 -1.38 12.87 -17.93
N LEU A 594 -1.07 11.63 -18.29
CA LEU A 594 -1.45 10.42 -17.56
C LEU A 594 -0.22 9.52 -17.45
N GLU A 595 0.19 9.22 -16.23
CA GLU A 595 1.29 8.29 -15.99
C GLU A 595 0.78 6.90 -15.64
N VAL A 596 1.42 5.90 -16.22
CA VAL A 596 1.29 4.52 -15.79
C VAL A 596 2.67 3.91 -15.63
N SER A 597 2.74 2.85 -14.86
CA SER A 597 3.95 2.05 -14.69
C SER A 597 4.52 1.49 -16.02
N PHE A 598 5.85 1.53 -16.20
CA PHE A 598 6.52 1.14 -17.46
C PHE A 598 6.21 -0.30 -17.88
N ASP A 599 6.03 -1.20 -16.92
CA ASP A 599 5.80 -2.63 -17.12
C ASP A 599 4.53 -2.95 -17.93
N TYR A 600 3.61 -2.00 -18.11
CA TYR A 600 2.52 -2.13 -19.09
C TYR A 600 3.01 -2.39 -20.52
N LEU A 601 4.17 -1.84 -20.92
CA LEU A 601 4.76 -2.10 -22.24
C LEU A 601 5.20 -3.57 -22.38
N LEU A 602 5.78 -4.13 -21.31
CA LEU A 602 6.22 -5.53 -21.26
C LEU A 602 5.03 -6.49 -21.22
N TYR A 603 3.96 -6.13 -20.50
CA TYR A 603 2.72 -6.93 -20.47
C TYR A 603 1.97 -6.89 -21.80
N ALA A 604 2.02 -5.77 -22.51
CA ALA A 604 1.36 -5.62 -23.80
C ALA A 604 2.05 -6.47 -24.87
N ASP A 605 3.36 -6.30 -25.08
CA ASP A 605 4.13 -7.07 -26.04
C ASP A 605 5.65 -6.96 -25.77
N ASN A 606 6.16 -7.87 -24.93
CA ASN A 606 7.59 -7.92 -24.64
C ASN A 606 8.45 -8.28 -25.86
N ILE A 607 7.91 -8.92 -26.90
CA ILE A 607 8.65 -9.28 -28.11
C ILE A 607 8.91 -8.02 -28.92
N LYS A 608 7.92 -7.14 -29.08
CA LYS A 608 8.14 -5.84 -29.74
C LYS A 608 9.13 -4.96 -29.01
N LEU A 609 9.09 -4.97 -27.67
CA LEU A 609 10.02 -4.18 -26.87
C LEU A 609 11.44 -4.76 -26.93
N LEU A 610 11.61 -6.00 -26.46
CA LEU A 610 12.91 -6.62 -26.18
C LEU A 610 13.52 -7.36 -27.38
N GLY A 611 12.70 -7.71 -28.39
CA GLY A 611 13.15 -8.45 -29.56
C GLY A 611 13.70 -9.82 -29.20
N LYS A 612 14.93 -10.10 -29.63
CA LYS A 612 15.62 -11.37 -29.37
C LYS A 612 15.70 -11.71 -27.87
N ALA A 613 15.87 -10.70 -27.00
CA ALA A 613 16.04 -10.87 -25.56
C ALA A 613 14.74 -11.21 -24.81
N ALA A 614 13.58 -11.15 -25.48
CA ALA A 614 12.28 -11.38 -24.84
C ALA A 614 12.16 -12.77 -24.19
N LYS A 615 12.79 -13.80 -24.77
CA LYS A 615 12.73 -15.17 -24.26
C LYS A 615 13.41 -15.31 -22.90
N ARG A 616 14.59 -14.69 -22.73
CA ARG A 616 15.33 -14.76 -21.46
C ARG A 616 14.68 -13.93 -20.36
N PHE A 617 14.21 -12.73 -20.69
CA PHE A 617 13.86 -11.72 -19.69
C PHE A 617 12.35 -11.58 -19.45
N GLY A 618 11.49 -12.03 -20.36
CA GLY A 618 10.04 -12.00 -20.17
C GLY A 618 9.53 -10.59 -19.89
N THR A 619 9.07 -10.33 -18.67
CA THR A 619 8.55 -9.02 -18.22
C THR A 619 9.51 -8.29 -17.27
N GLU A 620 10.77 -8.72 -17.20
CA GLU A 620 11.82 -8.10 -16.39
C GLU A 620 12.76 -7.34 -17.33
N PHE A 621 12.54 -6.03 -17.53
CA PHE A 621 13.38 -5.24 -18.44
C PHE A 621 14.86 -5.37 -18.04
N PRO A 622 15.79 -5.65 -18.96
CA PRO A 622 17.10 -6.19 -18.58
C PRO A 622 18.14 -5.15 -18.16
N ILE A 623 18.14 -3.97 -18.79
CA ILE A 623 19.20 -2.96 -18.63
C ILE A 623 18.61 -1.70 -18.02
N ARG A 624 19.30 -1.12 -17.04
CA ARG A 624 18.97 0.16 -16.42
C ARG A 624 20.07 1.19 -16.65
N PHE A 625 19.64 2.45 -16.71
CA PHE A 625 20.50 3.64 -16.64
C PHE A 625 20.13 4.39 -15.35
N ASP A 626 21.13 4.81 -14.58
CA ASP A 626 21.00 5.63 -13.37
C ASP A 626 22.13 6.68 -13.35
N PHE A 627 21.91 7.83 -12.74
CA PHE A 627 22.98 8.77 -12.43
C PHE A 627 23.44 8.67 -10.99
N LEU A 628 24.74 8.60 -10.80
CA LEU A 628 25.38 8.71 -9.49
C LEU A 628 26.19 10.01 -9.45
N ASP A 629 25.64 11.02 -8.78
CA ASP A 629 26.25 12.34 -8.63
C ASP A 629 27.08 12.46 -7.35
N THR A 630 28.40 12.59 -7.52
CA THR A 630 29.34 12.80 -6.41
C THR A 630 30.08 14.14 -6.51
N PHE A 631 29.64 15.06 -7.36
CA PHE A 631 30.22 16.40 -7.49
C PHE A 631 30.06 17.20 -6.20
N ASP A 632 31.17 17.71 -5.65
CA ASP A 632 31.17 18.43 -4.37
C ASP A 632 30.61 17.61 -3.17
N GLY A 633 30.49 16.29 -3.36
CA GLY A 633 29.89 15.36 -2.42
C GLY A 633 30.90 14.39 -1.78
N GLY A 634 30.46 13.14 -1.64
CA GLY A 634 31.20 12.06 -0.98
C GLY A 634 31.56 10.92 -1.94
N ASN A 635 32.49 10.06 -1.52
CA ASN A 635 32.67 8.76 -2.18
C ASN A 635 31.38 7.94 -2.05
N LEU A 636 31.07 7.07 -3.00
CA LEU A 636 30.11 5.99 -2.76
C LEU A 636 30.68 4.99 -1.74
N SER A 637 29.82 4.17 -1.13
CA SER A 637 30.25 3.08 -0.27
C SER A 637 31.11 2.07 -1.04
N ILE A 638 32.14 1.52 -0.40
CA ILE A 638 32.84 0.34 -0.92
C ILE A 638 31.88 -0.84 -0.83
N GLN A 639 31.65 -1.48 -1.97
CA GLN A 639 30.55 -2.42 -2.13
C GLN A 639 30.85 -3.49 -3.19
N CYS A 640 29.98 -4.50 -3.24
CA CYS A 640 29.90 -5.46 -4.34
C CYS A 640 28.46 -5.90 -4.59
N HIS A 641 28.22 -6.54 -5.73
CA HIS A 641 26.92 -7.14 -6.08
C HIS A 641 26.93 -8.67 -5.91
N PRO A 642 25.78 -9.30 -5.64
CA PRO A 642 25.71 -10.74 -5.47
C PRO A 642 26.10 -11.48 -6.75
N ARG A 643 26.68 -12.68 -6.60
CA ARG A 643 26.85 -13.63 -7.69
C ARG A 643 25.49 -14.20 -8.11
N PRO A 644 25.30 -14.62 -9.37
CA PRO A 644 24.01 -15.12 -9.86
C PRO A 644 23.39 -16.23 -9.00
N ALA A 645 24.19 -17.22 -8.60
CA ALA A 645 23.72 -18.32 -7.75
C ALA A 645 23.23 -17.83 -6.38
N TYR A 646 23.97 -16.89 -5.77
CA TYR A 646 23.64 -16.30 -4.48
C TYR A 646 22.34 -15.49 -4.55
N ALA A 647 22.20 -14.65 -5.59
CA ALA A 647 21.00 -13.85 -5.82
C ALA A 647 19.76 -14.74 -5.96
N LYS A 648 19.88 -15.84 -6.72
CA LYS A 648 18.77 -16.79 -6.90
C LYS A 648 18.41 -17.52 -5.61
N GLU A 649 19.40 -18.04 -4.89
CA GLU A 649 19.20 -18.84 -3.69
C GLU A 649 18.62 -18.02 -2.53
N HIS A 650 19.20 -16.85 -2.26
CA HIS A 650 18.87 -16.03 -1.09
C HIS A 650 17.73 -15.05 -1.34
N PHE A 651 17.58 -14.51 -2.55
CA PHE A 651 16.61 -13.44 -2.84
C PHE A 651 15.54 -13.84 -3.87
N GLY A 652 15.76 -14.91 -4.63
CA GLY A 652 14.82 -15.42 -5.62
C GLY A 652 14.96 -14.77 -7.01
N GLU A 653 15.96 -13.91 -7.20
CA GLU A 653 16.17 -13.17 -8.45
C GLU A 653 16.63 -14.06 -9.61
N ASN A 654 16.16 -13.78 -10.82
CA ASN A 654 16.46 -14.59 -12.00
C ASN A 654 17.82 -14.28 -12.65
N PHE A 655 18.32 -13.09 -12.40
CA PHE A 655 19.63 -12.62 -12.80
C PHE A 655 20.14 -11.63 -11.76
N THR A 656 21.43 -11.34 -11.78
CA THR A 656 22.07 -10.48 -10.77
C THR A 656 22.35 -9.09 -11.32
N GLN A 657 22.78 -8.20 -10.42
CA GLN A 657 23.34 -6.90 -10.74
C GLN A 657 24.80 -7.04 -11.19
N ASP A 658 25.02 -6.97 -12.49
CA ASP A 658 26.25 -6.56 -13.13
C ASP A 658 26.16 -5.10 -13.57
N GLU A 659 27.23 -4.31 -13.40
CA GLU A 659 27.23 -2.89 -13.71
C GLU A 659 28.50 -2.39 -14.42
N THR A 660 28.43 -1.17 -14.91
CA THR A 660 29.56 -0.39 -15.44
C THR A 660 29.40 1.06 -15.05
N TYR A 661 30.52 1.75 -14.81
CA TYR A 661 30.54 3.20 -14.64
C TYR A 661 31.03 3.84 -15.94
N TYR A 662 30.10 4.43 -16.69
CA TYR A 662 30.42 5.36 -17.76
C TYR A 662 30.56 6.75 -17.14
N ILE A 663 31.74 7.36 -17.24
CA ILE A 663 31.97 8.69 -16.66
C ILE A 663 31.36 9.73 -17.60
N LEU A 664 30.15 10.18 -17.30
CA LEU A 664 29.45 11.19 -18.10
C LEU A 664 30.16 12.54 -17.99
N ASP A 665 30.57 12.90 -16.78
CA ASP A 665 31.34 14.12 -16.48
C ASP A 665 32.18 13.92 -15.21
N CYS A 666 33.27 14.67 -15.05
CA CYS A 666 34.12 14.58 -13.86
C CYS A 666 35.09 15.78 -13.72
N ASN A 667 35.60 16.01 -12.51
CA ASN A 667 36.74 16.90 -12.29
C ASN A 667 38.09 16.18 -12.51
N ASP A 668 39.17 16.94 -12.64
CA ASP A 668 40.53 16.42 -12.89
C ASP A 668 41.07 15.45 -11.81
N ASP A 669 40.54 15.53 -10.58
CA ASP A 669 40.95 14.70 -9.45
C ASP A 669 40.03 13.48 -9.20
N ALA A 670 39.06 13.26 -10.08
CA ALA A 670 38.08 12.19 -9.95
C ALA A 670 38.72 10.81 -10.11
N VAL A 671 38.19 9.84 -9.34
CA VAL A 671 38.70 8.47 -9.33
C VAL A 671 37.58 7.44 -9.23
N VAL A 672 37.93 6.18 -9.55
CA VAL A 672 37.11 5.00 -9.25
C VAL A 672 37.95 4.02 -8.43
N TYR A 673 37.39 3.53 -7.32
CA TYR A 673 37.94 2.41 -6.55
C TYR A 673 37.47 1.12 -7.21
N LEU A 674 38.39 0.22 -7.56
CA LEU A 674 38.06 -0.97 -8.35
C LEU A 674 39.05 -2.10 -8.10
N GLY A 675 38.55 -3.26 -7.71
CA GLY A 675 39.36 -4.46 -7.48
C GLY A 675 40.37 -4.34 -6.34
N PHE A 676 40.97 -5.46 -5.98
CA PHE A 676 41.84 -5.54 -4.79
C PHE A 676 43.30 -5.26 -5.10
N GLN A 677 44.06 -4.83 -4.09
CA GLN A 677 45.53 -4.81 -4.14
C GLN A 677 46.09 -6.24 -4.35
N ASP A 678 47.28 -6.36 -4.93
CA ASP A 678 47.86 -7.66 -5.29
C ASP A 678 48.10 -8.59 -4.07
N ASP A 679 48.42 -8.00 -2.93
CA ASP A 679 48.71 -8.67 -1.66
C ASP A 679 47.47 -8.86 -0.76
N ILE A 680 46.26 -8.68 -1.29
CA ILE A 680 45.01 -8.82 -0.52
C ILE A 680 44.91 -10.16 0.22
N ASN A 681 44.56 -10.09 1.50
CA ASN A 681 44.24 -11.23 2.36
C ASN A 681 42.78 -11.11 2.83
N PRO A 682 41.89 -12.07 2.47
CA PRO A 682 40.46 -12.00 2.81
C PRO A 682 40.16 -11.84 4.31
N GLU A 683 40.84 -12.61 5.17
CA GLU A 683 40.60 -12.58 6.63
C GLU A 683 41.00 -11.23 7.24
N THR A 684 42.11 -10.65 6.77
CA THR A 684 42.58 -9.34 7.25
C THR A 684 41.66 -8.22 6.78
N PHE A 685 41.15 -8.32 5.55
CA PHE A 685 40.18 -7.37 5.01
C PHE A 685 38.85 -7.44 5.77
N GLU A 686 38.30 -8.63 5.98
CA GLU A 686 37.08 -8.83 6.75
C GLU A 686 37.20 -8.27 8.17
N ARG A 687 38.31 -8.59 8.86
CA ARG A 687 38.58 -8.03 10.19
C ARG A 687 38.63 -6.51 10.17
N ALA A 688 39.26 -5.90 9.17
CA ALA A 688 39.33 -4.44 9.06
C ALA A 688 37.94 -3.81 8.86
N LEU A 689 37.05 -4.43 8.08
CA LEU A 689 35.66 -3.98 7.93
C LEU A 689 34.89 -4.08 9.26
N VAL A 690 35.01 -5.21 9.95
CA VAL A 690 34.33 -5.46 11.23
C VAL A 690 34.83 -4.51 12.31
N ASP A 691 36.15 -4.35 12.44
CA ASP A 691 36.77 -3.44 13.39
C ASP A 691 36.30 -2.01 13.13
N ALA A 692 36.34 -1.56 11.86
CA ALA A 692 35.88 -0.23 11.49
C ALA A 692 34.42 0.00 11.89
N GLN A 693 33.52 -0.96 11.64
CA GLN A 693 32.13 -0.84 12.05
C GLN A 693 31.95 -0.80 13.58
N GLN A 694 32.68 -1.62 14.32
CA GLN A 694 32.52 -1.74 15.77
C GLN A 694 33.13 -0.57 16.53
N THR A 695 34.27 -0.05 16.08
CA THR A 695 34.99 1.01 16.77
C THR A 695 34.66 2.41 16.26
N GLY A 696 34.02 2.52 15.08
CA GLY A 696 33.77 3.80 14.41
C GLY A 696 35.05 4.46 13.88
N VAL A 697 36.16 3.72 13.82
CA VAL A 697 37.44 4.22 13.31
C VAL A 697 37.50 3.97 11.81
N GLU A 698 37.97 4.96 11.06
CA GLU A 698 38.10 4.82 9.60
C GLU A 698 39.12 3.75 9.22
N MET A 699 38.76 2.96 8.22
CA MET A 699 39.66 2.03 7.55
C MET A 699 40.40 2.73 6.42
N GLU A 700 41.70 2.49 6.30
CA GLU A 700 42.51 2.89 5.14
C GLU A 700 42.15 2.02 3.92
N ALA A 701 41.11 2.41 3.18
CA ALA A 701 40.56 1.60 2.09
C ALA A 701 41.59 1.29 0.98
N GLU A 702 42.49 2.23 0.69
CA GLU A 702 43.51 2.10 -0.37
C GLU A 702 44.54 0.99 -0.08
N LYS A 703 44.67 0.55 1.18
CA LYS A 703 45.46 -0.62 1.55
C LYS A 703 44.90 -1.92 0.97
N TYR A 704 43.59 -1.98 0.70
CA TYR A 704 42.89 -3.18 0.26
C TYR A 704 42.37 -3.07 -1.17
N VAL A 705 41.91 -1.88 -1.56
CA VAL A 705 41.23 -1.62 -2.85
C VAL A 705 42.09 -0.70 -3.71
N GLN A 706 42.23 -1.02 -4.99
CA GLN A 706 42.95 -0.17 -5.93
C GLN A 706 42.11 1.07 -6.31
N LYS A 707 42.79 2.12 -6.76
CA LYS A 707 42.19 3.40 -7.14
C LYS A 707 42.76 3.84 -8.49
N PHE A 708 41.87 4.21 -9.41
CA PHE A 708 42.23 4.59 -10.78
C PHE A 708 41.69 5.99 -11.11
N PRO A 709 42.45 6.83 -11.84
CA PRO A 709 41.95 8.10 -12.33
C PRO A 709 40.77 7.89 -13.27
N ALA A 710 39.76 8.76 -13.18
CA ALA A 710 38.59 8.75 -14.03
C ALA A 710 38.63 9.96 -14.97
N ASN A 711 38.37 9.75 -16.26
CA ASN A 711 38.23 10.83 -17.23
C ASN A 711 36.85 10.74 -17.88
N LYS A 712 36.35 11.90 -18.34
CA LYS A 712 35.11 11.97 -19.11
C LYS A 712 35.16 10.97 -20.27
N HIS A 713 34.10 10.18 -20.38
CA HIS A 713 33.89 9.12 -21.37
C HIS A 713 34.69 7.81 -21.18
N ASP A 714 35.35 7.63 -20.03
CA ASP A 714 35.90 6.33 -19.60
C ASP A 714 34.77 5.36 -19.23
N LEU A 715 35.03 4.05 -19.35
CA LEU A 715 34.11 2.98 -18.96
C LEU A 715 34.82 1.98 -18.03
N PHE A 716 34.40 1.93 -16.77
CA PHE A 716 34.85 0.95 -15.79
C PHE A 716 33.87 -0.22 -15.71
N LEU A 717 34.38 -1.44 -15.65
CA LEU A 717 33.60 -2.67 -15.71
C LEU A 717 33.51 -3.32 -14.33
N ILE A 718 32.29 -3.56 -13.87
CA ILE A 718 32.00 -4.05 -12.53
C ILE A 718 31.10 -5.30 -12.67
N PRO A 719 31.65 -6.43 -13.13
CA PRO A 719 30.93 -7.70 -13.04
C PRO A 719 30.65 -8.05 -11.57
N ASN A 720 29.56 -8.76 -11.32
CA ASN A 720 29.11 -9.22 -10.00
C ASN A 720 30.26 -9.74 -9.12
N GLY A 721 30.24 -9.47 -7.81
CA GLY A 721 31.31 -9.86 -6.89
C GLY A 721 32.61 -9.05 -7.01
N THR A 722 32.69 -8.04 -7.87
CA THR A 722 33.83 -7.07 -7.88
C THR A 722 33.68 -6.07 -6.75
N ILE A 723 34.74 -5.84 -5.98
CA ILE A 723 34.80 -4.73 -5.03
C ILE A 723 35.00 -3.40 -5.77
N HIS A 724 34.18 -2.40 -5.47
CA HIS A 724 34.23 -1.11 -6.16
C HIS A 724 33.61 0.02 -5.34
N ALA A 725 33.86 1.26 -5.75
CA ALA A 725 33.12 2.47 -5.41
C ALA A 725 33.46 3.61 -6.38
N SER A 726 32.49 4.45 -6.71
CA SER A 726 32.79 5.75 -7.34
C SER A 726 33.39 6.70 -6.31
N GLY A 727 34.49 7.35 -6.65
CA GLY A 727 35.08 8.41 -5.83
C GLY A 727 34.34 9.74 -6.00
N LYS A 728 34.72 10.74 -5.19
CA LYS A 728 34.22 12.12 -5.32
C LYS A 728 34.43 12.69 -6.73
N ASN A 729 33.60 13.68 -7.08
CA ASN A 729 33.71 14.49 -8.28
C ASN A 729 33.51 13.74 -9.61
N ASN A 730 32.72 12.67 -9.58
CA ASN A 730 32.20 12.00 -10.76
C ASN A 730 30.68 12.24 -10.91
N MET A 731 30.25 12.42 -12.16
CA MET A 731 28.90 12.17 -12.62
C MET A 731 28.95 10.85 -13.40
N VAL A 732 28.47 9.79 -12.77
CA VAL A 732 28.49 8.45 -13.37
C VAL A 732 27.14 8.17 -14.01
N LEU A 733 27.16 7.83 -15.30
CA LEU A 733 26.09 7.04 -15.91
C LEU A 733 26.33 5.58 -15.56
N GLU A 734 25.57 5.05 -14.62
CA GLU A 734 25.57 3.64 -14.28
C GLU A 734 24.77 2.89 -15.34
N ILE A 735 25.47 2.16 -16.21
CA ILE A 735 24.83 1.21 -17.12
C ILE A 735 24.90 -0.15 -16.44
N SER A 736 23.77 -0.66 -16.00
CA SER A 736 23.67 -1.87 -15.19
C SER A 736 22.57 -2.78 -15.69
N SER A 737 22.63 -4.04 -15.29
CA SER A 737 21.46 -4.91 -15.26
C SER A 737 20.45 -4.46 -14.20
N THR A 738 19.16 -4.74 -14.42
CA THR A 738 18.07 -4.08 -13.68
C THR A 738 17.90 -4.43 -12.20
N PRO A 739 18.20 -5.63 -11.63
CA PRO A 739 18.07 -5.85 -10.19
C PRO A 739 18.81 -4.74 -9.41
N TYR A 740 18.08 -3.92 -8.67
CA TYR A 740 18.54 -2.56 -8.30
C TYR A 740 18.70 -2.29 -6.81
N ILE A 741 18.24 -3.20 -5.96
CA ILE A 741 18.40 -3.04 -4.51
C ILE A 741 19.60 -3.84 -3.96
N PHE A 742 20.29 -4.62 -4.80
CA PHE A 742 21.30 -5.61 -4.39
C PHE A 742 22.71 -5.04 -4.36
N THR A 743 22.92 -4.11 -3.43
CA THR A 743 24.24 -3.55 -3.13
C THR A 743 24.69 -3.99 -1.75
N PHE A 744 25.71 -4.84 -1.68
CA PHE A 744 26.29 -5.24 -0.39
C PHE A 744 27.34 -4.22 0.04
N LYS A 745 26.91 -3.28 0.89
CA LYS A 745 27.77 -2.23 1.41
C LYS A 745 28.72 -2.81 2.44
N GLN A 746 30.01 -2.63 2.26
CA GLN A 746 31.04 -3.18 3.15
C GLN A 746 31.62 -2.10 4.05
N TYR A 747 31.88 -0.92 3.48
CA TYR A 747 32.46 0.20 4.19
C TYR A 747 31.92 1.53 3.64
N ASP A 748 31.44 2.39 4.53
CA ASP A 748 30.77 3.65 4.16
C ASP A 748 31.46 4.90 4.72
N TRP A 749 32.78 4.82 4.92
CA TRP A 749 33.61 5.94 5.36
C TRP A 749 33.20 6.54 6.71
N GLN A 750 32.63 5.70 7.60
CA GLN A 750 32.11 6.10 8.92
C GLN A 750 31.07 7.23 8.90
N ARG A 751 30.38 7.41 7.76
CA ARG A 751 29.36 8.45 7.60
C ARG A 751 28.04 8.02 8.21
N LEU A 752 27.30 9.01 8.67
CA LEU A 752 25.92 8.84 9.11
C LEU A 752 24.97 9.06 7.92
N GLY A 753 23.81 8.39 7.98
CA GLY A 753 22.65 8.64 7.16
C GLY A 753 22.14 10.07 7.28
N LEU A 754 21.27 10.49 6.35
CA LEU A 754 20.54 11.77 6.46
C LEU A 754 19.64 11.83 7.72
N ASN A 755 19.35 10.68 8.32
CA ASN A 755 18.66 10.54 9.60
C ASN A 755 19.60 10.60 10.83
N GLY A 756 20.90 10.80 10.63
CA GLY A 756 21.91 10.82 11.71
C GLY A 756 22.28 9.45 12.27
N GLN A 757 21.89 8.34 11.64
CA GLN A 757 22.23 6.98 12.08
C GLN A 757 23.19 6.29 11.09
N PRO A 758 24.06 5.37 11.52
CA PRO A 758 24.87 4.58 10.60
C PRO A 758 24.00 3.86 9.57
N ARG A 759 24.46 3.81 8.31
CA ARG A 759 23.74 3.04 7.28
C ARG A 759 23.98 1.54 7.47
N PRO A 760 23.01 0.68 7.12
CA PRO A 760 23.22 -0.77 7.14
C PRO A 760 24.43 -1.17 6.29
N ILE A 761 25.26 -2.07 6.84
CA ILE A 761 26.34 -2.74 6.11
C ILE A 761 26.08 -4.25 6.06
N ASN A 762 26.64 -4.91 5.05
CA ASN A 762 26.32 -6.28 4.66
C ASN A 762 27.62 -7.09 4.51
N ILE A 763 28.52 -7.03 5.49
CA ILE A 763 29.85 -7.66 5.42
C ILE A 763 29.73 -9.15 5.08
N GLU A 764 28.90 -9.91 5.79
CA GLU A 764 28.74 -11.35 5.56
C GLU A 764 28.27 -11.66 4.13
N HIS A 765 27.22 -10.98 3.66
CA HIS A 765 26.75 -11.12 2.27
C HIS A 765 27.86 -10.80 1.28
N ALA A 766 28.62 -9.72 1.50
CA ALA A 766 29.69 -9.33 0.62
C ALA A 766 30.84 -10.35 0.60
N MET A 767 31.30 -10.82 1.75
CA MET A 767 32.38 -11.80 1.86
C MET A 767 32.06 -13.12 1.15
N ASN A 768 30.78 -13.53 1.15
CA ASN A 768 30.30 -14.71 0.41
C ASN A 768 30.27 -14.51 -1.13
N ASN A 769 30.40 -13.28 -1.61
CA ASN A 769 30.25 -12.94 -3.04
C ASN A 769 31.52 -12.34 -3.67
N LEU A 770 32.47 -11.84 -2.90
CA LEU A 770 33.68 -11.20 -3.42
C LEU A 770 34.59 -12.15 -4.20
N TYR A 771 35.02 -11.72 -5.39
CA TYR A 771 36.08 -12.35 -6.18
C TYR A 771 37.44 -11.73 -5.82
N PHE A 772 38.14 -12.32 -4.86
CA PHE A 772 39.45 -11.85 -4.38
C PHE A 772 40.59 -12.01 -5.39
N ASP A 773 40.38 -12.78 -6.46
CA ASP A 773 41.31 -12.93 -7.59
C ASP A 773 41.24 -11.76 -8.60
N ARG A 774 40.25 -10.88 -8.48
CA ARG A 774 40.16 -9.62 -9.24
C ARG A 774 41.08 -8.55 -8.65
N LYS A 775 42.39 -8.79 -8.74
CA LYS A 775 43.43 -8.03 -8.05
C LYS A 775 44.66 -7.72 -8.91
N GLY A 776 45.49 -6.77 -8.48
CA GLY A 776 46.69 -6.33 -9.18
C GLY A 776 46.43 -5.99 -10.65
N ASP A 777 47.31 -6.44 -11.55
CA ASP A 777 47.25 -6.19 -12.99
C ASP A 777 46.03 -6.80 -13.71
N TYR A 778 45.26 -7.68 -13.05
CA TYR A 778 43.98 -8.14 -13.61
C TYR A 778 43.03 -6.95 -13.80
N VAL A 779 42.98 -6.03 -12.83
CA VAL A 779 42.01 -4.94 -12.79
C VAL A 779 42.17 -4.03 -14.00
N ALA A 780 43.36 -3.47 -14.22
CA ALA A 780 43.61 -2.56 -15.34
C ALA A 780 43.39 -3.22 -16.72
N ARG A 781 43.61 -4.53 -16.83
CA ARG A 781 43.48 -5.27 -18.10
C ARG A 781 42.06 -5.77 -18.40
N LYS A 782 41.29 -6.10 -17.38
CA LYS A 782 40.00 -6.79 -17.51
C LYS A 782 38.81 -6.02 -16.99
N LEU A 783 39.02 -5.07 -16.08
CA LEU A 783 37.97 -4.28 -15.45
C LEU A 783 37.96 -2.81 -15.87
N ILE A 784 38.89 -2.38 -16.73
CA ILE A 784 38.86 -1.08 -17.39
C ILE A 784 38.67 -1.31 -18.89
N SER A 785 37.64 -0.71 -19.47
CA SER A 785 37.36 -0.84 -20.89
C SER A 785 38.36 -0.04 -21.72
N HIS A 786 38.85 -0.63 -22.80
CA HIS A 786 39.75 0.02 -23.75
C HIS A 786 38.99 0.26 -25.06
N PRO A 787 38.59 1.52 -25.37
CA PRO A 787 37.77 1.82 -26.54
C PRO A 787 38.41 1.36 -27.86
N VAL A 788 37.61 0.72 -28.72
CA VAL A 788 38.05 0.25 -30.05
C VAL A 788 37.20 0.91 -31.12
N VAL A 789 37.82 1.55 -32.10
CA VAL A 789 37.10 2.07 -33.27
C VAL A 789 36.68 0.88 -34.14
N GLU A 790 35.38 0.65 -34.24
CA GLU A 790 34.79 -0.45 -35.01
C GLU A 790 34.52 -0.03 -36.46
N ALA A 791 34.10 1.22 -36.67
CA ALA A 791 33.88 1.79 -37.99
C ALA A 791 34.12 3.31 -37.99
N GLU A 792 34.59 3.86 -39.11
CA GLU A 792 34.72 5.30 -39.36
C GLU A 792 34.08 5.66 -40.70
N TRP A 793 33.54 6.88 -40.78
CA TRP A 793 32.98 7.47 -41.99
C TRP A 793 33.22 8.98 -42.01
N GLU A 794 32.85 9.63 -43.11
CA GLU A 794 32.94 11.10 -43.19
C GLU A 794 32.04 11.75 -42.14
N GLY A 795 32.65 12.46 -41.20
CA GLY A 795 31.91 13.16 -40.13
C GLY A 795 31.56 12.30 -38.92
N GLY A 796 32.05 11.06 -38.79
CA GLY A 796 31.82 10.29 -37.56
C GLY A 796 32.51 8.94 -37.46
N ARG A 797 32.34 8.30 -36.30
CA ARG A 797 32.85 6.95 -35.99
C ARG A 797 31.97 6.22 -34.99
N LYS A 798 31.99 4.88 -35.07
CA LYS A 798 31.38 3.96 -34.11
C LYS A 798 32.49 3.32 -33.29
N ILE A 799 32.42 3.52 -31.98
CA ILE A 799 33.35 2.99 -31.01
C ILE A 799 32.67 1.87 -30.24
N GLN A 800 33.30 0.71 -30.21
CA GLN A 800 32.97 -0.33 -29.25
C GLN A 800 33.64 0.00 -27.92
N LEU A 801 32.88 -0.07 -26.83
CA LEU A 801 33.39 -0.04 -25.46
C LEU A 801 33.27 -1.46 -24.92
N PRO A 802 34.30 -2.31 -25.05
CA PRO A 802 34.20 -3.71 -24.69
C PRO A 802 33.77 -3.90 -23.23
N THR A 803 32.74 -4.72 -23.01
CA THR A 803 32.26 -5.08 -21.67
C THR A 803 32.87 -6.41 -21.20
N HIS A 804 32.77 -6.71 -19.91
CA HIS A 804 33.28 -7.96 -19.35
C HIS A 804 32.51 -9.17 -19.92
N GLU A 805 33.12 -10.35 -19.93
CA GLU A 805 32.50 -11.59 -20.43
C GLU A 805 31.28 -12.03 -19.60
N GLU A 806 31.23 -11.66 -18.32
CA GLU A 806 30.07 -11.88 -17.46
C GLU A 806 28.93 -10.88 -17.72
N HIS A 807 29.20 -9.73 -18.31
CA HIS A 807 28.17 -8.75 -18.64
C HIS A 807 27.33 -9.27 -19.81
N PHE A 808 26.01 -9.39 -19.62
CA PHE A 808 25.12 -9.85 -20.70
C PHE A 808 24.81 -8.77 -21.75
N TYR A 809 25.23 -7.53 -21.52
CA TYR A 809 24.99 -6.38 -22.39
C TYR A 809 26.30 -5.85 -22.96
N CYS A 810 26.21 -5.17 -24.09
CA CYS A 810 27.31 -4.45 -24.73
C CYS A 810 27.05 -2.94 -24.71
N VAL A 811 28.12 -2.17 -24.87
CA VAL A 811 28.07 -0.70 -24.91
C VAL A 811 28.82 -0.21 -26.14
N TYR A 812 28.19 0.67 -26.90
CA TYR A 812 28.76 1.35 -28.06
C TYR A 812 28.63 2.86 -27.87
N ARG A 813 29.56 3.61 -28.46
CA ARG A 813 29.47 5.06 -28.56
C ARG A 813 29.58 5.50 -30.01
N TYR A 814 28.61 6.26 -30.48
CA TYR A 814 28.62 6.90 -31.78
C TYR A 814 29.06 8.35 -31.62
N GLU A 815 30.14 8.75 -32.28
CA GLU A 815 30.65 10.12 -32.26
C GLU A 815 30.49 10.71 -33.66
N PHE A 816 29.70 11.76 -33.84
CA PHE A 816 29.36 12.24 -35.17
C PHE A 816 28.97 13.73 -35.24
N THR A 817 29.06 14.27 -36.46
CA THR A 817 28.43 15.51 -36.91
C THR A 817 27.38 15.17 -37.97
N GLY A 818 26.30 15.94 -38.08
CA GLY A 818 25.22 15.65 -39.03
C GLY A 818 24.34 14.49 -38.58
N SER A 819 24.10 13.51 -39.45
CA SER A 819 23.14 12.42 -39.18
C SER A 819 23.74 11.03 -39.38
N ILE A 820 23.26 10.06 -38.58
CA ILE A 820 23.61 8.64 -38.66
C ILE A 820 22.35 7.78 -38.68
N SER A 821 22.45 6.57 -39.22
CA SER A 821 21.37 5.58 -39.16
C SER A 821 21.84 4.34 -38.41
N ILE A 822 21.05 3.88 -37.45
CA ILE A 822 21.37 2.76 -36.58
C ILE A 822 20.28 1.69 -36.74
N PRO A 823 20.61 0.48 -37.21
CA PRO A 823 19.68 -0.65 -37.19
C PRO A 823 19.58 -1.22 -35.77
N THR A 824 18.37 -1.56 -35.33
CA THR A 824 18.12 -2.24 -34.05
C THR A 824 18.56 -3.70 -34.07
N ASN A 825 18.62 -4.33 -35.26
CA ASN A 825 18.91 -5.75 -35.42
C ASN A 825 18.05 -6.67 -34.52
N ASN A 826 16.78 -6.28 -34.32
CA ASN A 826 15.83 -6.94 -33.44
C ASN A 826 16.29 -7.00 -31.96
N GLN A 827 16.93 -5.93 -31.49
CA GLN A 827 17.31 -5.71 -30.09
C GLN A 827 16.69 -4.40 -29.58
N CYS A 828 16.35 -4.37 -28.30
CA CYS A 828 16.01 -3.12 -27.63
C CYS A 828 17.29 -2.31 -27.37
N HIS A 829 17.33 -1.06 -27.80
CA HIS A 829 18.45 -0.17 -27.53
C HIS A 829 18.08 0.82 -26.42
N ILE A 830 18.95 0.94 -25.43
CA ILE A 830 18.91 2.00 -24.42
C ILE A 830 19.99 3.02 -24.80
N CYS A 831 19.58 4.27 -24.98
CA CYS A 831 20.41 5.30 -25.56
C CYS A 831 20.50 6.52 -24.64
N MET A 832 21.63 7.23 -24.68
CA MET A 832 21.78 8.55 -24.06
C MET A 832 22.69 9.44 -24.89
N LEU A 833 22.34 10.73 -25.00
CA LEU A 833 23.24 11.76 -25.50
C LEU A 833 24.22 12.15 -24.39
N VAL A 834 25.47 11.72 -24.50
CA VAL A 834 26.52 11.92 -23.47
C VAL A 834 27.52 13.02 -23.82
N GLU A 835 27.44 13.62 -25.01
CA GLU A 835 28.17 14.83 -25.42
C GLU A 835 27.38 15.52 -26.52
N GLY A 836 27.39 16.85 -26.54
CA GLY A 836 26.61 17.67 -27.48
C GLY A 836 25.35 18.24 -26.83
N GLU A 837 24.67 19.15 -27.54
CA GLU A 837 23.55 19.92 -27.00
C GLU A 837 22.22 19.15 -27.09
N SER A 838 21.85 18.74 -28.29
CA SER A 838 20.63 17.96 -28.56
C SER A 838 20.70 17.16 -29.87
N ILE A 839 19.86 16.13 -29.96
CA ILE A 839 19.69 15.26 -31.12
C ILE A 839 18.20 15.07 -31.45
N SER A 840 17.89 14.92 -32.73
CA SER A 840 16.59 14.45 -33.23
C SER A 840 16.71 12.97 -33.54
N VAL A 841 15.75 12.16 -33.10
CA VAL A 841 15.69 10.73 -33.40
C VAL A 841 14.42 10.41 -34.14
N ASP A 842 14.58 9.93 -35.37
CA ASP A 842 13.52 9.67 -36.32
C ASP A 842 13.38 8.15 -36.55
N SER A 843 12.17 7.62 -36.37
CA SER A 843 11.83 6.21 -36.60
C SER A 843 10.38 6.07 -37.04
N ASN A 844 10.12 5.26 -38.07
CA ASN A 844 8.76 4.95 -38.55
C ASN A 844 7.87 6.19 -38.77
N GLY A 845 8.45 7.27 -39.31
CA GLY A 845 7.74 8.53 -39.60
C GLY A 845 7.46 9.41 -38.37
N HIS A 846 7.99 9.05 -37.20
CA HIS A 846 7.90 9.83 -35.96
C HIS A 846 9.28 10.35 -35.58
N SER A 847 9.32 11.56 -35.02
CA SER A 847 10.53 12.28 -34.63
C SER A 847 10.39 12.75 -33.19
N ALA A 848 11.45 12.61 -32.39
CA ALA A 848 11.53 13.15 -31.04
C ALA A 848 12.92 13.75 -30.81
N ASP A 849 12.96 14.91 -30.16
CA ASP A 849 14.21 15.55 -29.77
C ASP A 849 14.62 15.11 -28.36
N TYR A 850 15.94 14.91 -28.17
CA TYR A 850 16.56 14.56 -26.90
C TYR A 850 17.73 15.48 -26.61
N HIS A 851 17.83 15.93 -25.37
CA HIS A 851 18.87 16.82 -24.89
C HIS A 851 20.00 16.06 -24.21
N TYR A 852 21.10 16.78 -23.95
CA TYR A 852 22.23 16.26 -23.18
C TYR A 852 21.76 15.59 -21.88
N ALA A 853 22.36 14.44 -21.56
CA ALA A 853 22.09 13.60 -20.40
C ALA A 853 20.70 12.92 -20.38
N GLU A 854 19.86 13.05 -21.41
CA GLU A 854 18.57 12.36 -21.45
C GLU A 854 18.69 10.91 -21.92
N THR A 855 18.12 9.99 -21.14
CA THR A 855 17.96 8.59 -21.54
C THR A 855 16.69 8.40 -22.38
N PHE A 856 16.80 7.63 -23.47
CA PHE A 856 15.67 7.18 -24.28
C PHE A 856 15.81 5.72 -24.70
N VAL A 857 14.67 5.08 -24.95
CA VAL A 857 14.58 3.67 -25.36
C VAL A 857 14.12 3.60 -26.80
N VAL A 858 14.80 2.78 -27.61
CA VAL A 858 14.34 2.40 -28.94
C VAL A 858 13.93 0.92 -28.91
N PRO A 859 12.63 0.60 -29.04
CA PRO A 859 12.16 -0.78 -29.11
C PRO A 859 12.78 -1.58 -30.25
N ALA A 860 12.89 -2.90 -30.07
CA ALA A 860 13.33 -3.80 -31.14
C ALA A 860 12.45 -3.70 -32.40
N ALA A 861 11.14 -3.51 -32.23
CA ALA A 861 10.20 -3.37 -33.34
C ALA A 861 10.34 -2.07 -34.15
N ALA A 862 11.11 -1.08 -33.66
CA ALA A 862 11.43 0.10 -34.46
C ALA A 862 12.24 -0.26 -35.72
N GLY A 863 12.99 -1.37 -35.71
CA GLY A 863 13.75 -1.87 -36.86
C GLY A 863 15.03 -1.07 -37.11
N SER A 864 14.93 0.24 -37.32
CA SER A 864 16.05 1.17 -37.44
C SER A 864 15.62 2.58 -37.12
N TYR A 865 16.56 3.44 -36.73
CA TYR A 865 16.31 4.85 -36.46
C TYR A 865 17.43 5.72 -37.02
N GLN A 866 17.08 6.97 -37.37
CA GLN A 866 18.04 7.99 -37.76
C GLN A 866 18.26 8.93 -36.57
N VAL A 867 19.52 9.28 -36.29
CA VAL A 867 19.87 10.27 -35.28
C VAL A 867 20.52 11.45 -35.97
N THR A 868 20.01 12.66 -35.75
CA THR A 868 20.52 13.90 -36.33
C THR A 868 20.98 14.83 -35.22
N ASN A 869 22.25 15.21 -35.24
CA ASN A 869 22.81 16.21 -34.34
C ASN A 869 22.23 17.59 -34.68
N ARG A 870 21.63 18.25 -33.67
CA ARG A 870 21.05 19.60 -33.80
C ARG A 870 22.01 20.70 -33.32
N GLY A 871 23.05 20.35 -32.58
CA GLY A 871 24.04 21.28 -32.04
C GLY A 871 25.17 21.60 -33.01
N ASN A 872 25.99 22.59 -32.64
CA ASN A 872 27.13 23.05 -33.45
C ASN A 872 28.39 22.18 -33.31
N GLY A 873 28.47 21.38 -32.24
CA GLY A 873 29.61 20.50 -31.92
C GLY A 873 29.44 19.07 -32.43
N LYS A 874 30.29 18.16 -31.96
CA LYS A 874 30.07 16.71 -32.12
C LYS A 874 29.02 16.23 -31.12
N ALA A 875 28.18 15.29 -31.53
CA ALA A 875 27.27 14.57 -30.65
C ALA A 875 27.83 13.18 -30.35
N PHE A 876 27.85 12.78 -29.08
CA PHE A 876 28.23 11.43 -28.66
C PHE A 876 27.00 10.73 -28.10
N VAL A 877 26.60 9.62 -28.73
CA VAL A 877 25.45 8.82 -28.28
C VAL A 877 25.94 7.47 -27.81
N VAL A 878 25.70 7.17 -26.54
CA VAL A 878 25.89 5.83 -25.98
C VAL A 878 24.68 4.99 -26.33
N VAL A 879 24.92 3.75 -26.75
CA VAL A 879 23.90 2.75 -27.08
C VAL A 879 24.26 1.45 -26.39
N ALA A 880 23.37 0.96 -25.51
CA ALA A 880 23.49 -0.30 -24.81
C ALA A 880 22.34 -1.25 -25.19
N TYR A 881 22.66 -2.53 -25.36
CA TYR A 881 21.68 -3.58 -25.65
C TYR A 881 22.20 -4.96 -25.24
N VAL A 882 21.32 -5.95 -25.19
CA VAL A 882 21.66 -7.34 -24.81
C VAL A 882 22.49 -8.00 -25.91
N LYS A 883 23.57 -8.69 -25.55
CA LYS A 883 24.41 -9.44 -26.49
C LYS A 883 23.60 -10.61 -27.10
N ASP A 884 23.87 -10.95 -28.36
CA ASP A 884 23.13 -11.99 -29.08
C ASP A 884 23.25 -13.39 -28.43
N ASP A 885 24.38 -13.71 -27.81
CA ASP A 885 24.62 -14.97 -27.06
C ASP A 885 23.94 -15.01 -25.68
N HIS A 886 23.29 -13.92 -25.31
CA HIS A 886 22.61 -13.71 -24.04
C HIS A 886 21.10 -13.47 -24.17
N CYS A 887 20.53 -13.64 -25.36
CA CYS A 887 19.11 -13.41 -25.67
C CYS A 887 18.16 -14.56 -25.34
#